data_AF-A0A5N5K6A3-F1
#
_entry.id   AF-A0A5N5K6A3-F1
#
_cell.length_a   1.000
_cell.length_b   1.000
_cell.length_c   1.000
_cell.angle_alpha   90.00
_cell.angle_beta   90.00
_cell.angle_gamma   90.00
#
_symmetry.space_group_name_H-M   'P 1'
#
loop_
_entity.id
_entity.type
_entity.pdbx_description
1 polymer ?
#
loop_
_entity_poly.entity_id
_entity_poly.type
_entity_poly.pdbx_seq_one_letter_code
_entity_poly.pdbx_strand_id
1 'polypeptide(L)'
;MAQQTLLSLCHVLVLALCVSAAEEFDWTKNEKGSFHYGTFPTAFSWGAGSSAYQTEGAWDKDGKGMSIWDVFSHKRSKIHLNDTGDSSCEGYYKFKDDILLMKDLKLNHYRFSISWPRILPTGIKSDKINEKGIQHYDSLINMLLENQITPIVTLYHWDLPQVLQEKYGGWQNSSMVNFFDDYANLCFERFGNRVKYWITFNNPWSIAVEGYEMGDHAPGVKLKGTGAYKAAHNIIKAHAKAWHTYDIQWRSKQKGMVGISLSTDWGEPVDITNQRDIEAADRYMQFYLGWFAAPLFSGDYPQVMKEYIGKKSAQQGLGSSRLPTFSPHEKSYVRGTCDFLGIGHFTTRYITQKNFPSNHGSTYFTDRDLAELVDPLWPDPGSEWLYSVPWGFRRLLHYVKMQYGNPMIYVTENGVSEKIVCTDLCDEWRMQYLRDYINEMLKAINDGVNVKGYTAWSLLDMFEWDEGYSERFGLYYVDFGSKNKQRYPKASVQFYKRIISSNGFPNQREIESWKRKATETCTSSTQLLAADPLSSHMELVTEIVVPTVETRRSWTGLKHPLAESPCMMYDPSENGQFGMSDYDQIEDESFPPLPPPLSPGEGNFDEEHAASGEGEEGELSKLPDVPVAKRRTVKRPQPKLDSQRLLSERGLPALRTLFSDVKFKGKGHEAEDLKVLMQKMENWAHRLYPKLQFEDFIDKLEVLGSKKEVQTCLKRIRLDMPLTHEDFNGNDGDEAEVRLQEDADPFEDRSFSEDPFIHSTPAPAPLSLTEEQQQRIERNKQLALERRLARQKQLESSQSAFPDELAASPTAHHLSQDDQRELDQTTGNTDTLLEQDPVASQSSPQYDKCDSPVPEITNGDNESD
;
A
#
# COMPACT_ATOMS: atom_id res chain seq x y z
N MET A 1 16.27 30.08 59.68
CA MET A 1 14.99 29.35 59.89
C MET A 1 13.80 30.08 59.26
N ALA A 2 13.21 31.13 59.85
CA ALA A 2 11.98 31.76 59.34
C ALA A 2 11.98 32.12 57.83
N GLN A 3 13.12 32.56 57.30
CA GLN A 3 13.26 32.92 55.88
C GLN A 3 13.34 31.70 54.93
N GLN A 4 13.84 30.55 55.42
CA GLN A 4 13.83 29.28 54.67
C GLN A 4 12.45 28.64 54.66
N THR A 5 11.69 28.71 55.77
CA THR A 5 10.29 28.28 55.78
C THR A 5 9.42 29.14 54.87
N LEU A 6 9.68 30.45 54.76
CA LEU A 6 8.99 31.32 53.81
C LEU A 6 9.29 30.94 52.35
N LEU A 7 10.56 30.71 52.00
CA LEU A 7 10.98 30.23 50.68
C LEU A 7 10.39 28.85 50.33
N SER A 8 10.31 27.95 51.31
CA SER A 8 9.68 26.64 51.16
C SER A 8 8.16 26.75 50.97
N LEU A 9 7.47 27.59 51.73
CA LEU A 9 6.04 27.87 51.50
C LEU A 9 5.80 28.47 50.12
N CYS A 10 6.62 29.42 49.67
CA CYS A 10 6.51 29.98 48.32
C CYS A 10 6.74 28.93 47.23
N HIS A 11 7.69 27.99 47.41
CA HIS A 11 7.87 26.88 46.47
C HIS A 11 6.66 25.93 46.47
N VAL A 12 6.10 25.61 47.63
CA VAL A 12 4.90 24.75 47.74
C VAL A 12 3.67 25.46 47.15
N LEU A 13 3.52 26.77 47.34
CA LEU A 13 2.46 27.58 46.74
C LEU A 13 2.62 27.70 45.22
N VAL A 14 3.84 27.89 44.71
CA VAL A 14 4.10 27.89 43.25
C VAL A 14 3.84 26.51 42.66
N LEU A 15 4.26 25.42 43.31
CA LEU A 15 3.96 24.06 42.89
C LEU A 15 2.44 23.77 42.92
N ALA A 16 1.74 24.20 43.97
CA ALA A 16 0.28 24.06 44.07
C ALA A 16 -0.45 24.89 43.00
N LEU A 17 0.04 26.10 42.69
CA LEU A 17 -0.49 26.94 41.61
C LEU A 17 -0.17 26.38 40.22
N CYS A 18 0.98 25.74 40.03
CA CYS A 18 1.29 24.99 38.81
C CYS A 18 0.41 23.74 38.65
N VAL A 19 0.06 23.07 39.75
CA VAL A 19 -0.89 21.94 39.73
C VAL A 19 -2.33 22.42 39.48
N SER A 20 -2.74 23.59 40.01
CA SER A 20 -4.08 24.16 39.76
C SER A 20 -4.20 24.96 38.45
N ALA A 21 -3.10 25.18 37.72
CA ALA A 21 -3.09 25.87 36.42
C ALA A 21 -2.97 24.90 35.23
N ALA A 22 -2.79 23.61 35.50
CA ALA A 22 -3.17 22.59 34.54
C ALA A 22 -4.69 22.40 34.66
N GLU A 23 -5.45 22.92 33.69
CA GLU A 23 -6.80 22.39 33.47
C GLU A 23 -6.65 20.89 33.20
N GLU A 24 -7.23 20.05 34.06
CA GLU A 24 -7.30 18.62 33.80
C GLU A 24 -8.03 18.42 32.47
N PHE A 25 -7.38 17.73 31.53
CA PHE A 25 -7.96 17.43 30.23
C PHE A 25 -9.19 16.53 30.42
N ASP A 26 -10.36 17.17 30.51
CA ASP A 26 -11.62 16.47 30.64
C ASP A 26 -12.02 15.90 29.27
N TRP A 27 -11.59 14.67 29.04
CA TRP A 27 -11.89 13.88 27.86
C TRP A 27 -13.40 13.69 27.63
N THR A 28 -14.25 13.88 28.65
CA THR A 28 -15.72 13.84 28.56
C THR A 28 -16.35 15.16 28.14
N LYS A 29 -15.68 16.31 28.38
CA LYS A 29 -16.15 17.66 28.00
C LYS A 29 -15.59 18.19 26.68
N ASN A 30 -14.62 17.51 26.07
CA ASN A 30 -14.07 17.95 24.77
C ASN A 30 -15.16 17.95 23.69
N GLU A 31 -15.38 19.11 23.06
CA GLU A 31 -16.23 19.23 21.87
C GLU A 31 -15.70 18.33 20.74
N LYS A 32 -16.39 17.22 20.48
CA LYS A 32 -16.16 16.39 19.30
C LYS A 32 -16.50 17.21 18.04
N GLY A 33 -15.50 17.87 17.43
CA GLY A 33 -15.58 18.35 16.05
C GLY A 33 -15.11 19.77 15.73
N SER A 34 -14.70 20.61 16.68
CA SER A 34 -14.20 21.95 16.33
C SER A 34 -12.79 21.87 15.70
N PHE A 35 -12.64 22.32 14.46
CA PHE A 35 -11.34 22.36 13.77
C PHE A 35 -10.50 23.52 14.28
N HIS A 36 -9.23 23.26 14.63
CA HIS A 36 -8.34 24.29 15.18
C HIS A 36 -7.48 24.95 14.09
N TYR A 37 -7.53 26.27 13.98
CA TYR A 37 -6.63 27.04 13.11
C TYR A 37 -5.45 27.58 13.92
N GLY A 38 -4.24 27.32 13.46
CA GLY A 38 -3.01 27.65 14.17
C GLY A 38 -1.77 27.05 13.49
N THR A 39 -0.61 27.36 14.03
CA THR A 39 0.69 26.88 13.53
C THR A 39 1.40 26.03 14.58
N PHE A 40 2.13 25.03 14.11
CA PHE A 40 3.04 24.23 14.94
C PHE A 40 4.21 25.08 15.47
N PRO A 41 4.93 24.61 16.50
CA PRO A 41 6.16 25.26 16.97
C PRO A 41 7.17 25.47 15.83
N THR A 42 7.96 26.55 15.88
CA THR A 42 8.90 26.92 14.80
C THR A 42 9.99 25.87 14.54
N ALA A 43 10.27 25.01 15.51
CA ALA A 43 11.24 23.91 15.41
C ALA A 43 10.59 22.54 15.16
N PHE A 44 9.30 22.51 14.78
CA PHE A 44 8.61 21.27 14.43
C PHE A 44 9.12 20.71 13.10
N SER A 45 9.35 19.40 13.04
CA SER A 45 9.97 18.75 11.89
C SER A 45 8.98 17.90 11.09
N TRP A 46 8.75 18.26 9.83
CA TRP A 46 7.89 17.53 8.90
C TRP A 46 8.68 16.52 8.05
N GLY A 47 8.09 15.37 7.77
CA GLY A 47 8.75 14.32 7.00
C GLY A 47 7.80 13.28 6.43
N ALA A 48 8.40 12.29 5.79
CA ALA A 48 7.73 11.10 5.27
C ALA A 48 8.59 9.86 5.56
N GLY A 49 7.96 8.70 5.57
CA GLY A 49 8.57 7.43 5.96
C GLY A 49 8.71 6.42 4.83
N SER A 50 9.68 5.52 4.97
CA SER A 50 9.77 4.24 4.28
C SER A 50 10.40 3.15 5.16
N SER A 51 10.39 1.91 4.68
CA SER A 51 11.23 0.82 5.18
C SER A 51 12.00 0.16 4.03
N ALA A 52 13.11 -0.50 4.39
CA ALA A 52 14.05 -1.09 3.44
C ALA A 52 13.40 -2.19 2.60
N TYR A 53 12.81 -3.21 3.24
CA TYR A 53 12.19 -4.32 2.51
C TYR A 53 11.04 -3.85 1.61
N GLN A 54 10.24 -2.90 2.09
CA GLN A 54 9.06 -2.45 1.36
C GLN A 54 9.39 -1.54 0.17
N THR A 55 10.55 -0.86 0.15
CA THR A 55 10.90 0.13 -0.90
C THR A 55 12.19 -0.12 -1.71
N GLU A 56 13.20 -0.82 -1.17
CA GLU A 56 14.50 -0.91 -1.86
C GLU A 56 14.49 -1.84 -3.08
N GLY A 57 13.87 -3.01 -2.97
CA GLY A 57 14.07 -4.12 -3.90
C GLY A 57 15.54 -4.59 -3.92
N ALA A 58 16.02 -5.03 -5.09
CA ALA A 58 17.40 -5.48 -5.30
C ALA A 58 17.84 -6.51 -4.23
N TRP A 59 16.96 -7.48 -3.97
CA TRP A 59 16.97 -8.33 -2.77
C TRP A 59 18.15 -9.30 -2.67
N ASP A 60 18.72 -9.72 -3.79
CA ASP A 60 19.85 -10.63 -3.95
C ASP A 60 21.12 -9.92 -4.45
N LYS A 61 21.05 -8.59 -4.63
CA LYS A 61 22.09 -7.83 -5.34
C LYS A 61 23.20 -7.37 -4.42
N ASP A 62 24.39 -7.20 -5.02
CA ASP A 62 25.59 -6.68 -4.37
C ASP A 62 25.98 -7.36 -3.06
N GLY A 63 25.66 -8.66 -2.94
CA GLY A 63 26.01 -9.49 -1.78
C GLY A 63 25.09 -9.31 -0.57
N LYS A 64 23.90 -8.70 -0.71
CA LYS A 64 22.84 -8.76 0.31
C LYS A 64 22.48 -10.22 0.62
N GLY A 65 22.28 -10.53 1.89
CA GLY A 65 21.74 -11.82 2.35
C GLY A 65 20.22 -11.92 2.25
N MET A 66 19.70 -13.13 2.37
CA MET A 66 18.26 -13.35 2.54
C MET A 66 17.78 -12.79 3.89
N SER A 67 16.66 -12.07 3.86
CA SER A 67 15.85 -11.72 5.02
C SER A 67 14.76 -12.77 5.26
N ILE A 68 14.13 -12.73 6.43
CA ILE A 68 12.93 -13.54 6.72
C ILE A 68 11.77 -13.21 5.78
N TRP A 69 11.69 -11.98 5.25
CA TRP A 69 10.63 -11.58 4.32
C TRP A 69 10.88 -12.11 2.90
N ASP A 70 12.13 -12.14 2.42
CA ASP A 70 12.49 -12.81 1.15
C ASP A 70 11.95 -14.27 1.16
N VAL A 71 12.27 -15.02 2.23
CA VAL A 71 11.83 -16.41 2.39
C VAL A 71 10.34 -16.55 2.70
N PHE A 72 9.68 -15.52 3.23
CA PHE A 72 8.24 -15.54 3.50
C PHE A 72 7.42 -15.24 2.26
N SER A 73 7.78 -14.22 1.47
CA SER A 73 7.07 -13.85 0.24
C SER A 73 7.23 -14.85 -0.89
N HIS A 74 8.39 -15.52 -0.99
CA HIS A 74 8.60 -16.60 -1.99
C HIS A 74 7.76 -17.86 -1.71
N LYS A 75 7.07 -17.95 -0.57
CA LYS A 75 6.13 -19.05 -0.28
C LYS A 75 4.76 -18.73 -0.88
N ARG A 76 4.26 -19.65 -1.72
CA ARG A 76 2.91 -19.53 -2.29
C ARG A 76 1.83 -19.39 -1.22
N SER A 77 0.84 -18.57 -1.52
CA SER A 77 -0.31 -18.26 -0.66
C SER A 77 0.05 -17.63 0.69
N LYS A 78 1.21 -16.96 0.80
CA LYS A 78 1.58 -16.17 1.99
C LYS A 78 1.35 -14.67 1.84
N ILE A 79 1.41 -14.17 0.62
CA ILE A 79 1.16 -12.77 0.28
C ILE A 79 -0.03 -12.74 -0.68
N HIS A 80 -0.85 -11.69 -0.61
CA HIS A 80 -1.85 -11.39 -1.63
C HIS A 80 -1.22 -11.44 -3.04
N LEU A 81 -1.93 -12.07 -3.98
CA LEU A 81 -1.47 -12.39 -5.35
C LEU A 81 -0.14 -13.19 -5.49
N ASN A 82 0.52 -13.57 -4.39
CA ASN A 82 1.91 -14.04 -4.33
C ASN A 82 2.93 -12.97 -4.75
N ASP A 83 2.63 -11.70 -4.47
CA ASP A 83 3.57 -10.59 -4.66
C ASP A 83 4.85 -10.78 -3.83
N THR A 84 5.97 -10.21 -4.29
CA THR A 84 7.26 -10.26 -3.59
C THR A 84 7.91 -8.88 -3.48
N GLY A 85 8.71 -8.66 -2.43
CA GLY A 85 9.52 -7.45 -2.26
C GLY A 85 10.76 -7.38 -3.17
N ASP A 86 11.00 -8.38 -4.02
CA ASP A 86 12.23 -8.56 -4.81
C ASP A 86 12.65 -7.31 -5.59
N SER A 87 11.66 -6.64 -6.16
CA SER A 87 11.83 -5.44 -6.97
C SER A 87 11.15 -4.22 -6.36
N SER A 88 10.06 -4.37 -5.59
CA SER A 88 9.51 -3.32 -4.71
C SER A 88 9.35 -1.96 -5.44
N CYS A 89 9.95 -0.86 -4.97
CA CYS A 89 9.97 0.45 -5.64
C CYS A 89 11.29 0.70 -6.40
N GLU A 90 12.20 -0.27 -6.42
CA GLU A 90 13.60 -0.12 -6.87
C GLU A 90 14.36 1.04 -6.18
N GLY A 91 14.01 1.37 -4.93
CA GLY A 91 14.66 2.42 -4.15
C GLY A 91 16.17 2.24 -4.01
N TYR A 92 16.69 1.00 -4.08
CA TYR A 92 18.13 0.73 -4.11
C TYR A 92 18.84 1.46 -5.26
N TYR A 93 18.18 1.57 -6.41
CA TYR A 93 18.68 2.26 -7.61
C TYR A 93 18.16 3.70 -7.73
N LYS A 94 16.91 3.94 -7.32
CA LYS A 94 16.15 5.18 -7.58
C LYS A 94 16.06 6.16 -6.40
N PHE A 95 16.75 5.92 -5.28
CA PHE A 95 16.73 6.84 -4.12
C PHE A 95 17.09 8.30 -4.46
N LYS A 96 17.84 8.54 -5.54
CA LYS A 96 18.16 9.90 -6.03
C LYS A 96 16.91 10.62 -6.54
N ASP A 97 16.08 9.93 -7.31
CA ASP A 97 14.80 10.43 -7.81
C ASP A 97 13.87 10.70 -6.62
N ASP A 98 13.82 9.75 -5.68
CA ASP A 98 12.99 9.86 -4.47
C ASP A 98 13.38 11.08 -3.61
N ILE A 99 14.67 11.43 -3.50
CA ILE A 99 15.13 12.64 -2.80
C ILE A 99 14.68 13.94 -3.52
N LEU A 100 14.59 13.95 -4.84
CA LEU A 100 14.03 15.10 -5.57
C LEU A 100 12.55 15.30 -5.23
N LEU A 101 11.80 14.22 -5.04
CA LEU A 101 10.41 14.27 -4.57
C LEU A 101 10.34 14.84 -3.14
N MET A 102 11.15 14.32 -2.20
CA MET A 102 11.23 14.83 -0.82
C MET A 102 11.55 16.34 -0.77
N LYS A 103 12.45 16.79 -1.64
CA LYS A 103 12.83 18.20 -1.78
C LYS A 103 11.69 19.07 -2.31
N ASP A 104 10.93 18.59 -3.30
CA ASP A 104 9.75 19.31 -3.78
C ASP A 104 8.63 19.38 -2.74
N LEU A 105 8.41 18.32 -1.96
CA LEU A 105 7.51 18.34 -0.78
C LEU A 105 7.99 19.30 0.33
N LYS A 106 9.27 19.69 0.31
CA LYS A 106 9.96 20.47 1.35
C LYS A 106 10.07 19.76 2.70
N LEU A 107 10.27 18.43 2.69
CA LEU A 107 10.47 17.67 3.93
C LEU A 107 11.68 18.19 4.73
N ASN A 108 11.54 18.32 6.04
CA ASN A 108 12.65 18.65 6.95
C ASN A 108 13.44 17.41 7.34
N HIS A 109 12.77 16.25 7.37
CA HIS A 109 13.39 14.97 7.65
C HIS A 109 12.83 13.86 6.76
N TYR A 110 13.61 12.79 6.61
CA TYR A 110 13.18 11.54 6.00
C TYR A 110 13.47 10.39 6.95
N ARG A 111 12.44 9.59 7.24
CA ARG A 111 12.59 8.38 8.05
C ARG A 111 12.69 7.17 7.12
N PHE A 112 13.81 6.45 7.21
CA PHE A 112 14.01 5.20 6.48
C PHE A 112 14.59 4.14 7.41
N SER A 113 14.57 2.87 7.00
CA SER A 113 15.30 1.82 7.71
C SER A 113 16.54 1.38 6.94
N ILE A 114 17.53 0.88 7.67
CA ILE A 114 18.67 0.18 7.10
C ILE A 114 18.37 -1.31 7.07
N SER A 115 18.64 -1.98 5.96
CA SER A 115 18.48 -3.43 5.87
C SER A 115 19.65 -4.15 6.54
N TRP A 116 19.35 -4.86 7.62
CA TRP A 116 20.34 -5.68 8.34
C TRP A 116 21.02 -6.69 7.40
N PRO A 117 20.31 -7.54 6.62
CA PRO A 117 20.96 -8.47 5.70
C PRO A 117 21.65 -7.80 4.51
N ARG A 118 21.39 -6.52 4.19
CA ARG A 118 22.16 -5.80 3.18
C ARG A 118 23.56 -5.41 3.68
N ILE A 119 23.70 -5.06 4.96
CA ILE A 119 25.00 -4.72 5.59
C ILE A 119 25.73 -5.95 6.15
N LEU A 120 25.02 -6.85 6.82
CA LEU A 120 25.56 -8.09 7.40
C LEU A 120 24.80 -9.29 6.81
N PRO A 121 25.28 -9.91 5.71
CA PRO A 121 24.52 -10.94 4.99
C PRO A 121 24.14 -12.19 5.80
N THR A 122 24.94 -12.57 6.81
CA THR A 122 24.62 -13.64 7.77
C THR A 122 23.97 -13.12 9.06
N GLY A 123 23.88 -11.80 9.21
CA GLY A 123 23.53 -11.09 10.44
C GLY A 123 24.66 -10.96 11.46
N ILE A 124 25.80 -11.62 11.26
CA ILE A 124 26.91 -11.71 12.23
C ILE A 124 28.08 -10.82 11.77
N LYS A 125 28.49 -9.84 12.60
CA LYS A 125 29.56 -8.86 12.26
C LYS A 125 30.91 -9.52 11.96
N SER A 126 31.24 -10.63 12.63
CA SER A 126 32.51 -11.34 12.45
C SER A 126 32.62 -12.13 11.14
N ASP A 127 31.51 -12.46 10.49
CA ASP A 127 31.52 -13.30 9.28
C ASP A 127 31.88 -12.47 8.05
N LYS A 128 31.09 -11.42 7.77
CA LYS A 128 31.24 -10.54 6.61
C LYS A 128 30.46 -9.25 6.79
N ILE A 129 31.15 -8.11 6.64
CA ILE A 129 30.53 -6.81 6.39
C ILE A 129 30.42 -6.63 4.88
N ASN A 130 29.25 -6.24 4.39
CA ASN A 130 29.03 -5.90 2.99
C ASN A 130 29.25 -4.40 2.76
N GLU A 131 30.46 -4.06 2.30
CA GLU A 131 30.85 -2.69 2.01
C GLU A 131 30.01 -2.00 0.92
N LYS A 132 29.45 -2.75 -0.04
CA LYS A 132 28.50 -2.19 -1.01
C LYS A 132 27.18 -1.78 -0.36
N GLY A 133 26.70 -2.59 0.59
CA GLY A 133 25.54 -2.26 1.42
C GLY A 133 25.79 -0.99 2.25
N ILE A 134 26.97 -0.84 2.85
CA ILE A 134 27.36 0.41 3.51
C ILE A 134 27.36 1.59 2.53
N GLN A 135 27.99 1.43 1.36
CA GLN A 135 28.12 2.50 0.36
C GLN A 135 26.76 3.01 -0.14
N HIS A 136 25.76 2.14 -0.26
CA HIS A 136 24.38 2.52 -0.60
C HIS A 136 23.80 3.50 0.45
N TYR A 137 23.78 3.10 1.73
CA TYR A 137 23.25 3.96 2.80
C TYR A 137 24.11 5.21 3.03
N ASP A 138 25.43 5.13 2.83
CA ASP A 138 26.33 6.29 2.86
C ASP A 138 25.93 7.33 1.82
N SER A 139 25.68 6.88 0.59
CA SER A 139 25.25 7.72 -0.54
C SER A 139 23.86 8.34 -0.29
N LEU A 140 22.91 7.56 0.23
CA LEU A 140 21.59 8.05 0.64
C LEU A 140 21.70 9.13 1.72
N ILE A 141 22.46 8.88 2.79
CA ILE A 141 22.63 9.80 3.92
C ILE A 141 23.30 11.11 3.48
N ASN A 142 24.35 11.02 2.65
CA ASN A 142 25.02 12.22 2.12
C ASN A 142 24.05 13.05 1.26
N MET A 143 23.33 12.41 0.34
CA MET A 143 22.43 13.12 -0.59
C MET A 143 21.20 13.74 0.12
N LEU A 144 20.70 13.12 1.19
CA LEU A 144 19.69 13.72 2.06
C LEU A 144 20.22 15.02 2.70
N LEU A 145 21.42 14.97 3.29
CA LEU A 145 22.04 16.12 3.97
C LEU A 145 22.43 17.24 3.00
N GLU A 146 22.94 16.90 1.81
CA GLU A 146 23.19 17.85 0.71
C GLU A 146 21.92 18.61 0.28
N ASN A 147 20.75 17.96 0.41
CA ASN A 147 19.45 18.57 0.15
C ASN A 147 18.76 19.12 1.42
N GLN A 148 19.48 19.24 2.54
CA GLN A 148 19.02 19.77 3.83
C GLN A 148 17.89 18.94 4.49
N ILE A 149 17.77 17.66 4.14
CA ILE A 149 16.83 16.72 4.73
C ILE A 149 17.54 15.93 5.83
N THR A 150 17.00 15.98 7.05
CA THR A 150 17.58 15.27 8.20
C THR A 150 17.27 13.77 8.14
N PRO A 151 18.27 12.87 8.19
CA PRO A 151 18.01 11.43 8.25
C PRO A 151 17.57 11.00 9.66
N ILE A 152 16.40 10.37 9.75
CA ILE A 152 15.96 9.60 10.93
C ILE A 152 16.07 8.12 10.57
N VAL A 153 16.97 7.39 11.22
CA VAL A 153 17.33 6.03 10.79
C VAL A 153 16.76 4.98 11.72
N THR A 154 15.98 4.07 11.15
CA THR A 154 15.48 2.87 11.83
C THR A 154 16.44 1.70 11.61
N LEU A 155 16.96 1.11 12.68
CA LEU A 155 17.92 -0.01 12.60
C LEU A 155 17.24 -1.32 12.20
N TYR A 156 16.08 -1.64 12.79
CA TYR A 156 15.33 -2.84 12.47
C TYR A 156 13.88 -2.50 12.10
N HIS A 157 13.53 -2.77 10.84
CA HIS A 157 12.16 -2.72 10.33
C HIS A 157 11.79 -4.06 9.70
N TRP A 158 11.76 -5.09 10.56
CA TRP A 158 11.19 -6.43 10.34
C TRP A 158 11.98 -7.36 9.40
N ASP A 159 13.07 -6.92 8.79
CA ASP A 159 13.82 -7.64 7.77
C ASP A 159 15.02 -8.47 8.32
N LEU A 160 14.80 -9.22 9.40
CA LEU A 160 15.84 -10.06 10.04
C LEU A 160 16.60 -10.93 9.02
N PRO A 161 17.94 -11.02 9.08
CA PRO A 161 18.70 -11.99 8.27
C PRO A 161 18.22 -13.43 8.52
N GLN A 162 17.86 -14.13 7.45
CA GLN A 162 17.30 -15.49 7.50
C GLN A 162 18.21 -16.46 8.27
N VAL A 163 19.53 -16.31 8.13
CA VAL A 163 20.55 -17.10 8.85
C VAL A 163 20.38 -17.01 10.37
N LEU A 164 19.98 -15.86 10.91
CA LEU A 164 19.72 -15.70 12.34
C LEU A 164 18.39 -16.37 12.76
N GLN A 165 17.38 -16.35 11.89
CA GLN A 165 16.13 -17.06 12.11
C GLN A 165 16.31 -18.58 12.10
N GLU A 166 17.07 -19.12 11.14
CA GLU A 166 17.26 -20.56 10.96
C GLU A 166 18.20 -21.16 12.02
N LYS A 167 19.39 -20.57 12.22
CA LYS A 167 20.42 -21.15 13.10
C LYS A 167 20.14 -20.92 14.58
N TYR A 168 19.48 -19.82 14.93
CA TYR A 168 19.26 -19.43 16.33
C TYR A 168 17.78 -19.34 16.73
N GLY A 169 16.84 -19.37 15.79
CA GLY A 169 15.40 -19.21 16.08
C GLY A 169 14.92 -17.75 16.09
N GLY A 170 15.77 -16.80 15.68
CA GLY A 170 15.44 -15.37 15.67
C GLY A 170 15.11 -14.86 17.06
N TRP A 171 14.13 -13.96 17.18
CA TRP A 171 13.78 -13.29 18.45
C TRP A 171 13.32 -14.22 19.57
N GLN A 172 13.07 -15.51 19.30
CA GLN A 172 12.90 -16.54 20.35
C GLN A 172 14.18 -16.84 21.15
N ASN A 173 15.34 -16.29 20.76
CA ASN A 173 16.65 -16.59 21.35
C ASN A 173 17.31 -15.34 21.94
N SER A 174 17.82 -15.47 23.17
CA SER A 174 18.48 -14.37 23.90
C SER A 174 19.79 -13.92 23.25
N SER A 175 20.46 -14.76 22.45
CA SER A 175 21.66 -14.37 21.70
C SER A 175 21.40 -13.25 20.68
N MET A 176 20.15 -13.05 20.25
CA MET A 176 19.75 -11.94 19.38
C MET A 176 20.05 -10.56 20.00
N VAL A 177 20.07 -10.46 21.33
CA VAL A 177 20.45 -9.23 22.04
C VAL A 177 21.88 -8.81 21.70
N ASN A 178 22.79 -9.77 21.47
CA ASN A 178 24.17 -9.49 21.08
C ASN A 178 24.30 -9.25 19.58
N PHE A 179 23.69 -10.09 18.73
CA PHE A 179 23.75 -9.89 17.28
C PHE A 179 23.17 -8.53 16.84
N PHE A 180 22.05 -8.11 17.44
CA PHE A 180 21.47 -6.80 17.16
C PHE A 180 22.35 -5.65 17.66
N ASP A 181 22.98 -5.79 18.82
CA ASP A 181 23.90 -4.78 19.35
C ASP A 181 25.19 -4.67 18.51
N ASP A 182 25.76 -5.77 18.02
CA ASP A 182 26.90 -5.74 17.09
C ASP A 182 26.56 -5.02 15.77
N TYR A 183 25.36 -5.25 15.25
CA TYR A 183 24.81 -4.58 14.07
C TYR A 183 24.52 -3.09 14.32
N ALA A 184 23.86 -2.75 15.43
CA ALA A 184 23.59 -1.38 15.84
C ALA A 184 24.89 -0.60 16.03
N ASN A 185 25.88 -1.20 16.71
CA ASN A 185 27.20 -0.62 16.92
C ASN A 185 27.92 -0.35 15.59
N LEU A 186 27.85 -1.27 14.63
CA LEU A 186 28.36 -1.02 13.27
C LEU A 186 27.62 0.14 12.57
N CYS A 187 26.30 0.26 12.71
CA CYS A 187 25.55 1.38 12.13
C CYS A 187 25.95 2.73 12.78
N PHE A 188 26.11 2.76 14.10
CA PHE A 188 26.61 3.94 14.81
C PHE A 188 28.03 4.31 14.38
N GLU A 189 28.92 3.32 14.26
CA GLU A 189 30.30 3.45 13.79
C GLU A 189 30.38 4.08 12.38
N ARG A 190 29.59 3.57 11.42
CA ARG A 190 29.69 3.96 10.01
C ARG A 190 28.90 5.22 9.66
N PHE A 191 27.77 5.49 10.33
CA PHE A 191 26.84 6.56 9.92
C PHE A 191 26.59 7.63 10.99
N GLY A 192 26.86 7.37 12.27
CA GLY A 192 26.49 8.26 13.37
C GLY A 192 27.30 9.57 13.46
N ASN A 193 28.36 9.70 12.67
CA ASN A 193 28.99 11.00 12.43
C ASN A 193 28.00 12.01 11.82
N ARG A 194 27.07 11.54 10.99
CA ARG A 194 26.05 12.31 10.25
C ARG A 194 24.64 12.12 10.82
N VAL A 195 24.23 10.87 11.08
CA VAL A 195 22.90 10.54 11.61
C VAL A 195 22.80 10.91 13.09
N LYS A 196 21.73 11.63 13.46
CA LYS A 196 21.50 12.12 14.84
C LYS A 196 20.23 11.59 15.50
N TYR A 197 19.35 10.94 14.75
CA TYR A 197 18.11 10.37 15.27
C TYR A 197 18.05 8.90 14.88
N TRP A 198 18.11 8.03 15.89
CA TRP A 198 18.14 6.59 15.74
C TRP A 198 16.88 5.98 16.36
N ILE A 199 16.23 5.09 15.62
CA ILE A 199 15.12 4.26 16.09
C ILE A 199 15.62 2.82 16.09
N THR A 200 15.67 2.14 17.23
CA THR A 200 16.19 0.76 17.27
C THR A 200 15.27 -0.23 16.57
N PHE A 201 13.97 -0.16 16.86
CA PHE A 201 12.93 -1.06 16.34
C PHE A 201 11.75 -0.23 15.86
N ASN A 202 11.18 -0.59 14.70
CA ASN A 202 9.81 -0.22 14.37
C ASN A 202 8.82 -1.27 14.87
N ASN A 203 7.75 -0.81 15.52
CA ASN A 203 6.58 -1.59 15.89
C ASN A 203 6.93 -3.02 16.38
N PRO A 204 7.54 -3.13 17.57
CA PRO A 204 7.92 -4.43 18.15
C PRO A 204 6.74 -5.31 18.53
N TRP A 205 5.52 -4.76 18.55
CA TRP A 205 4.28 -5.52 18.70
C TRP A 205 4.05 -6.45 17.50
N SER A 206 4.09 -5.94 16.27
CA SER A 206 3.92 -6.73 15.04
C SER A 206 4.98 -7.84 14.94
N ILE A 207 6.24 -7.51 15.21
CA ILE A 207 7.34 -8.49 15.23
C ILE A 207 7.02 -9.65 16.19
N ALA A 208 6.51 -9.36 17.39
CA ALA A 208 6.22 -10.36 18.41
C ALA A 208 4.92 -11.15 18.13
N VAL A 209 3.84 -10.46 17.80
CA VAL A 209 2.49 -11.03 17.68
C VAL A 209 2.23 -11.60 16.28
N GLU A 210 2.41 -10.80 15.23
CA GLU A 210 2.13 -11.25 13.86
C GLU A 210 3.22 -12.22 13.38
N GLY A 211 4.48 -12.01 13.79
CA GLY A 211 5.63 -12.84 13.40
C GLY A 211 5.81 -14.17 14.15
N TYR A 212 5.63 -14.21 15.48
CA TYR A 212 5.94 -15.40 16.32
C TYR A 212 4.75 -16.03 17.05
N GLU A 213 3.64 -15.32 17.24
CA GLU A 213 2.46 -15.84 17.94
C GLU A 213 1.43 -16.36 16.93
N MET A 214 1.05 -15.50 15.98
CA MET A 214 0.05 -15.78 14.96
C MET A 214 0.67 -16.38 13.70
N GLY A 215 1.87 -15.94 13.31
CA GLY A 215 2.61 -16.38 12.13
C GLY A 215 1.95 -16.01 10.81
N ASP A 216 1.37 -14.82 10.79
CA ASP A 216 0.72 -14.19 9.65
C ASP A 216 1.71 -13.24 8.94
N HIS A 217 2.66 -12.65 9.68
CA HIS A 217 3.86 -12.00 9.14
C HIS A 217 5.10 -12.90 9.20
N ALA A 218 6.17 -12.53 8.50
CA ALA A 218 7.47 -13.18 8.61
C ALA A 218 7.98 -13.17 10.08
N PRO A 219 8.58 -14.26 10.59
CA PRO A 219 8.98 -15.48 9.90
C PRO A 219 7.86 -16.53 9.68
N GLY A 220 6.62 -16.25 10.06
CA GLY A 220 5.48 -17.16 9.90
C GLY A 220 5.35 -18.21 11.00
N VAL A 221 5.84 -17.91 12.20
CA VAL A 221 5.94 -18.85 13.33
C VAL A 221 4.69 -18.74 14.21
N LYS A 222 4.08 -19.88 14.56
CA LYS A 222 2.76 -19.96 15.24
C LYS A 222 2.87 -20.50 16.68
N LEU A 223 3.61 -19.81 17.56
CA LEU A 223 3.87 -20.25 18.95
C LEU A 223 2.89 -19.66 19.97
N LYS A 224 1.59 -19.97 19.79
CA LYS A 224 0.48 -19.42 20.57
C LYS A 224 0.71 -19.44 22.10
N GLY A 225 0.46 -18.30 22.72
CA GLY A 225 0.54 -18.03 24.15
C GLY A 225 1.95 -17.86 24.71
N THR A 226 3.01 -17.97 23.91
CA THR A 226 4.40 -17.98 24.40
C THR A 226 5.40 -17.27 23.49
N GLY A 227 5.22 -17.37 22.17
CA GLY A 227 6.10 -16.81 21.16
C GLY A 227 6.21 -15.29 21.27
N ALA A 228 5.05 -14.61 21.33
CA ALA A 228 4.96 -13.17 21.53
C ALA A 228 5.76 -12.69 22.75
N TYR A 229 5.54 -13.29 23.92
CA TYR A 229 6.17 -12.87 25.16
C TYR A 229 7.68 -13.09 25.18
N LYS A 230 8.17 -14.19 24.61
CA LYS A 230 9.62 -14.47 24.52
C LYS A 230 10.31 -13.56 23.50
N ALA A 231 9.68 -13.29 22.35
CA ALA A 231 10.19 -12.37 21.35
C ALA A 231 10.31 -10.94 21.90
N ALA A 232 9.21 -10.40 22.45
CA ALA A 232 9.19 -9.06 23.02
C ALA A 232 10.24 -8.87 24.13
N HIS A 233 10.42 -9.87 25.00
CA HIS A 233 11.42 -9.82 26.07
C HIS A 233 12.85 -9.68 25.54
N ASN A 234 13.20 -10.41 24.48
CA ASN A 234 14.51 -10.29 23.83
C ASN A 234 14.65 -8.98 23.06
N ILE A 235 13.58 -8.49 22.40
CA ILE A 235 13.57 -7.20 21.68
C ILE A 235 13.80 -6.02 22.65
N ILE A 236 13.11 -5.98 23.79
CA ILE A 236 13.29 -4.94 24.82
C ILE A 236 14.73 -4.93 25.34
N LYS A 237 15.32 -6.11 25.59
CA LYS A 237 16.72 -6.25 26.02
C LYS A 237 17.71 -5.82 24.92
N ALA A 238 17.42 -6.12 23.66
CA ALA A 238 18.22 -5.70 22.51
C ALA A 238 18.19 -4.18 22.32
N HIS A 239 17.02 -3.55 22.47
CA HIS A 239 16.85 -2.09 22.46
C HIS A 239 17.67 -1.44 23.57
N ALA A 240 17.51 -1.88 24.82
CA ALA A 240 18.25 -1.33 25.95
C ALA A 240 19.77 -1.48 25.76
N LYS A 241 20.25 -2.64 25.30
CA LYS A 241 21.68 -2.84 25.03
C LYS A 241 22.21 -1.89 23.97
N ALA A 242 21.52 -1.75 22.83
CA ALA A 242 21.92 -0.83 21.77
C ALA A 242 21.92 0.66 22.24
N TRP A 243 20.97 1.05 23.09
CA TRP A 243 20.96 2.38 23.72
C TRP A 243 22.19 2.59 24.62
N HIS A 244 22.52 1.64 25.50
CA HIS A 244 23.71 1.71 26.37
C HIS A 244 25.01 1.72 25.56
N THR A 245 25.09 0.93 24.49
CA THR A 245 26.22 0.96 23.54
C THR A 245 26.37 2.33 22.89
N TYR A 246 25.27 2.97 22.49
CA TYR A 246 25.29 4.34 21.97
C TYR A 246 25.76 5.34 23.03
N ASP A 247 25.17 5.30 24.23
CA ASP A 247 25.46 6.21 25.33
C ASP A 247 26.94 6.20 25.73
N ILE A 248 27.47 4.99 25.96
CA ILE A 248 28.84 4.77 26.43
C ILE A 248 29.89 5.06 25.35
N GLN A 249 29.68 4.60 24.11
CA GLN A 249 30.73 4.60 23.08
C GLN A 249 30.65 5.79 22.12
N TRP A 250 29.44 6.29 21.84
CA TRP A 250 29.18 7.17 20.69
C TRP A 250 28.62 8.54 21.05
N ARG A 251 27.71 8.64 22.04
CA ARG A 251 26.93 9.86 22.34
C ARG A 251 27.82 11.08 22.59
N SER A 252 28.91 10.92 23.34
CA SER A 252 29.87 12.01 23.63
C SER A 252 30.49 12.65 22.39
N LYS A 253 30.73 11.85 21.33
CA LYS A 253 31.31 12.30 20.06
C LYS A 253 30.24 12.73 19.05
N GLN A 254 29.17 11.94 18.94
CA GLN A 254 28.18 12.04 17.88
C GLN A 254 27.01 12.95 18.21
N LYS A 255 26.67 13.10 19.50
CA LYS A 255 25.60 13.96 20.03
C LYS A 255 24.21 13.71 19.42
N GLY A 256 23.93 12.47 19.03
CA GLY A 256 22.60 12.03 18.62
C GLY A 256 21.74 11.50 19.76
N MET A 257 20.54 11.08 19.40
CA MET A 257 19.51 10.50 20.25
C MET A 257 19.08 9.12 19.73
N VAL A 258 18.75 8.22 20.64
CA VAL A 258 18.27 6.86 20.40
C VAL A 258 16.91 6.68 21.07
N GLY A 259 15.93 6.27 20.26
CA GLY A 259 14.56 5.99 20.65
C GLY A 259 14.06 4.67 20.08
N ILE A 260 12.76 4.44 20.22
CA ILE A 260 12.04 3.29 19.67
C ILE A 260 10.71 3.78 19.08
N SER A 261 10.23 3.16 18.01
CA SER A 261 8.95 3.49 17.37
C SER A 261 7.91 2.45 17.78
N LEU A 262 6.91 2.88 18.55
CA LEU A 262 5.81 2.05 19.02
C LEU A 262 4.53 2.47 18.30
N SER A 263 4.12 1.68 17.31
CA SER A 263 2.83 1.87 16.65
C SER A 263 1.73 1.31 17.54
N THR A 264 0.66 2.08 17.79
CA THR A 264 -0.44 1.68 18.68
C THR A 264 -1.76 2.33 18.27
N ASP A 265 -2.83 1.55 18.38
CA ASP A 265 -4.19 2.06 18.32
C ASP A 265 -4.55 2.77 19.63
N TRP A 266 -5.64 3.56 19.61
CA TRP A 266 -6.29 4.05 20.82
C TRP A 266 -7.41 3.10 21.23
N GLY A 267 -7.45 2.72 22.51
CA GLY A 267 -8.55 1.95 23.11
C GLY A 267 -9.54 2.85 23.82
N GLU A 268 -10.72 3.02 23.26
CA GLU A 268 -11.83 3.78 23.84
C GLU A 268 -12.79 2.81 24.56
N PRO A 269 -13.19 3.04 25.83
CA PRO A 269 -14.22 2.19 26.45
C PRO A 269 -15.58 2.33 25.73
N VAL A 270 -16.28 1.21 25.51
CA VAL A 270 -17.63 1.19 24.90
C VAL A 270 -18.61 2.04 25.70
N ASP A 271 -18.60 1.89 27.03
CA ASP A 271 -19.42 2.64 27.96
C ASP A 271 -18.51 3.34 28.99
N ILE A 272 -18.44 4.67 28.89
CA ILE A 272 -17.66 5.54 29.79
C ILE A 272 -18.21 5.59 31.23
N THR A 273 -19.38 5.01 31.49
CA THR A 273 -19.98 4.87 32.82
C THR A 273 -19.77 3.47 33.41
N ASN A 274 -19.41 2.48 32.59
CA ASN A 274 -19.10 1.12 33.01
C ASN A 274 -17.62 0.98 33.37
N GLN A 275 -17.32 0.95 34.67
CA GLN A 275 -15.97 0.76 35.21
C GLN A 275 -15.21 -0.43 34.59
N ARG A 276 -15.89 -1.52 34.21
CA ARG A 276 -15.24 -2.69 33.59
C ARG A 276 -14.73 -2.42 32.18
N ASP A 277 -15.42 -1.56 31.42
CA ASP A 277 -15.00 -1.19 30.07
C ASP A 277 -13.86 -0.17 30.12
N ILE A 278 -13.88 0.74 31.10
CA ILE A 278 -12.73 1.63 31.41
C ILE A 278 -11.48 0.80 31.76
N GLU A 279 -11.60 -0.19 32.65
CA GLU A 279 -10.50 -1.11 33.01
C GLU A 279 -10.06 -1.99 31.84
N ALA A 280 -10.97 -2.36 30.94
CA ALA A 280 -10.62 -3.07 29.72
C ALA A 280 -9.87 -2.16 28.72
N ALA A 281 -10.24 -0.90 28.61
CA ALA A 281 -9.58 0.10 27.76
C ALA A 281 -8.16 0.44 28.24
N ASP A 282 -7.93 0.67 29.54
CA ASP A 282 -6.56 0.77 30.07
C ASP A 282 -5.78 -0.52 29.79
N ARG A 283 -6.35 -1.68 30.12
CA ARG A 283 -5.67 -2.97 29.87
C ARG A 283 -5.33 -3.19 28.40
N TYR A 284 -6.14 -2.72 27.46
CA TYR A 284 -5.79 -2.68 26.03
C TYR A 284 -4.52 -1.85 25.80
N MET A 285 -4.51 -0.60 26.25
CA MET A 285 -3.35 0.29 26.13
C MET A 285 -2.09 -0.27 26.82
N GLN A 286 -2.23 -0.96 27.96
CA GLN A 286 -1.13 -1.59 28.68
C GLN A 286 -0.59 -2.83 27.95
N PHE A 287 -1.43 -3.66 27.32
CA PHE A 287 -0.96 -4.81 26.54
C PHE A 287 -0.39 -4.43 25.16
N TYR A 288 -0.78 -3.28 24.59
CA TYR A 288 -0.29 -2.80 23.30
C TYR A 288 0.94 -1.89 23.47
N LEU A 289 0.73 -0.62 23.84
CA LEU A 289 1.78 0.37 24.06
C LEU A 289 2.59 0.09 25.34
N GLY A 290 1.91 -0.18 26.46
CA GLY A 290 2.54 -0.34 27.77
C GLY A 290 3.52 -1.50 27.85
N TRP A 291 3.28 -2.58 27.10
CA TRP A 291 4.11 -3.77 27.06
C TRP A 291 5.56 -3.46 26.65
N PHE A 292 5.75 -2.50 25.75
CA PHE A 292 7.07 -2.04 25.29
C PHE A 292 7.51 -0.72 25.92
N ALA A 293 6.59 0.22 26.19
CA ALA A 293 6.92 1.51 26.79
C ALA A 293 7.21 1.42 28.31
N ALA A 294 6.38 0.71 29.07
CA ALA A 294 6.51 0.69 30.54
C ALA A 294 7.85 0.11 31.03
N PRO A 295 8.48 -0.90 30.39
CA PRO A 295 9.85 -1.29 30.72
C PRO A 295 10.87 -0.15 30.61
N LEU A 296 10.71 0.75 29.64
CA LEU A 296 11.67 1.85 29.40
C LEU A 296 11.51 2.97 30.44
N PHE A 297 10.29 3.27 30.88
CA PHE A 297 10.05 4.33 31.88
C PHE A 297 10.07 3.82 33.33
N SER A 298 9.53 2.63 33.58
CA SER A 298 9.37 2.05 34.92
C SER A 298 10.35 0.90 35.25
N GLY A 299 11.03 0.33 34.25
CA GLY A 299 11.95 -0.80 34.43
C GLY A 299 11.29 -2.18 34.45
N ASP A 300 9.97 -2.31 34.32
CA ASP A 300 9.29 -3.61 34.36
C ASP A 300 8.06 -3.62 33.43
N TYR A 301 7.49 -4.80 33.19
CA TYR A 301 6.22 -4.92 32.47
C TYR A 301 5.05 -4.30 33.25
N PRO A 302 3.98 -3.84 32.57
CA PRO A 302 2.76 -3.36 33.22
C PRO A 302 2.23 -4.38 34.24
N GLN A 303 1.77 -3.88 35.39
CA GLN A 303 1.34 -4.75 36.48
C GLN A 303 0.11 -5.59 36.08
N VAL A 304 -0.88 -4.97 35.43
CA VAL A 304 -2.06 -5.66 34.88
C VAL A 304 -1.69 -6.79 33.92
N MET A 305 -0.64 -6.62 33.11
CA MET A 305 -0.20 -7.62 32.15
C MET A 305 0.41 -8.85 32.85
N LYS A 306 1.26 -8.63 33.87
CA LYS A 306 1.83 -9.69 34.69
C LYS A 306 0.74 -10.49 35.43
N GLU A 307 -0.26 -9.80 35.97
CA GLU A 307 -1.37 -10.41 36.72
C GLU A 307 -2.29 -11.24 35.84
N TYR A 308 -2.74 -10.70 34.71
CA TYR A 308 -3.64 -11.43 33.80
C TYR A 308 -2.95 -12.66 33.20
N ILE A 309 -1.75 -12.53 32.65
CA ILE A 309 -1.03 -13.68 32.08
C ILE A 309 -0.67 -14.69 33.17
N GLY A 310 -0.22 -14.24 34.35
CA GLY A 310 0.07 -15.13 35.48
C GLY A 310 -1.15 -15.93 35.94
N LYS A 311 -2.32 -15.28 36.04
CA LYS A 311 -3.60 -15.92 36.36
C LYS A 311 -4.01 -16.93 35.28
N LYS A 312 -3.88 -16.59 33.99
CA LYS A 312 -4.16 -17.50 32.87
C LYS A 312 -3.22 -18.72 32.89
N SER A 313 -1.92 -18.52 33.11
CA SER A 313 -0.94 -19.59 33.24
C SER A 313 -1.27 -20.53 34.41
N ALA A 314 -1.65 -20.01 35.57
CA ALA A 314 -2.10 -20.83 36.70
C ALA A 314 -3.39 -21.61 36.38
N GLN A 315 -4.37 -20.99 35.70
CA GLN A 315 -5.60 -21.65 35.22
C GLN A 315 -5.35 -22.72 34.15
N GLN A 316 -4.18 -22.70 33.50
CA GLN A 316 -3.71 -23.70 32.54
C GLN A 316 -2.86 -24.79 33.19
N GLY A 317 -2.69 -24.76 34.52
CA GLY A 317 -1.87 -25.73 35.26
C GLY A 317 -0.36 -25.53 35.09
N LEU A 318 0.09 -24.39 34.56
CA LEU A 318 1.52 -24.10 34.39
C LEU A 318 2.14 -23.67 35.72
N GLY A 319 3.30 -24.26 36.06
CA GLY A 319 4.05 -23.93 37.28
C GLY A 319 4.73 -22.54 37.26
N SER A 320 4.64 -21.81 36.16
CA SER A 320 5.18 -20.46 35.98
C SER A 320 4.36 -19.65 34.98
N SER A 321 4.49 -18.32 35.02
CA SER A 321 3.87 -17.43 34.03
C SER A 321 4.48 -17.62 32.63
N ARG A 322 3.66 -17.52 31.59
CA ARG A 322 4.10 -17.48 30.19
C ARG A 322 4.78 -16.16 29.82
N LEU A 323 4.57 -15.09 30.59
CA LEU A 323 5.31 -13.83 30.47
C LEU A 323 6.67 -13.95 31.19
N PRO A 324 7.81 -13.77 30.50
CA PRO A 324 9.13 -13.74 31.15
C PRO A 324 9.23 -12.63 32.19
N THR A 325 10.10 -12.81 33.19
CA THR A 325 10.33 -11.84 34.26
C THR A 325 11.70 -11.21 34.14
N PHE A 326 11.79 -9.88 34.16
CA PHE A 326 13.07 -9.19 34.34
C PHE A 326 13.62 -9.43 35.75
N SER A 327 14.89 -9.82 35.86
CA SER A 327 15.63 -9.82 37.13
C SER A 327 15.83 -8.37 37.65
N PRO A 328 16.11 -8.15 38.94
CA PRO A 328 16.33 -6.80 39.48
C PRO A 328 17.41 -6.00 38.74
N HIS A 329 18.47 -6.67 38.26
CA HIS A 329 19.49 -6.05 37.44
C HIS A 329 18.95 -5.63 36.06
N GLU A 330 18.24 -6.52 35.35
CA GLU A 330 17.62 -6.18 34.07
C GLU A 330 16.62 -5.03 34.22
N LYS A 331 15.83 -5.00 35.29
CA LYS A 331 14.90 -3.88 35.57
C LYS A 331 15.61 -2.53 35.68
N SER A 332 16.77 -2.52 36.34
CA SER A 332 17.62 -1.32 36.43
C SER A 332 18.32 -0.97 35.11
N TYR A 333 18.56 -1.96 34.24
CA TYR A 333 19.26 -1.81 32.97
C TYR A 333 18.35 -1.30 31.84
N VAL A 334 17.09 -1.76 31.78
CA VAL A 334 16.12 -1.32 30.76
C VAL A 334 15.44 0.01 31.10
N ARG A 335 15.42 0.42 32.37
CA ARG A 335 14.87 1.71 32.79
C ARG A 335 15.76 2.87 32.29
N GLY A 336 15.14 3.84 31.63
CA GLY A 336 15.77 5.06 31.16
C GLY A 336 16.38 5.00 29.76
N THR A 337 16.27 3.87 29.03
CA THR A 337 16.96 3.69 27.74
C THR A 337 16.22 4.33 26.54
N CYS A 338 15.65 5.52 26.70
CA CYS A 338 14.80 6.14 25.68
C CYS A 338 14.97 7.67 25.70
N ASP A 339 15.62 8.23 24.68
CA ASP A 339 15.84 9.68 24.57
C ASP A 339 14.63 10.42 23.98
N PHE A 340 13.89 9.74 23.11
CA PHE A 340 12.60 10.15 22.56
C PHE A 340 11.74 8.91 22.27
N LEU A 341 10.43 9.07 22.40
CA LEU A 341 9.46 8.04 22.08
C LEU A 341 8.89 8.28 20.68
N GLY A 342 9.10 7.34 19.76
CA GLY A 342 8.40 7.30 18.49
C GLY A 342 7.01 6.72 18.70
N ILE A 343 5.98 7.43 18.25
CA ILE A 343 4.59 6.95 18.26
C ILE A 343 4.12 6.79 16.82
N GLY A 344 3.76 5.57 16.45
CA GLY A 344 2.95 5.31 15.26
C GLY A 344 1.47 5.25 15.67
N HIS A 345 0.58 5.78 14.85
CA HIS A 345 -0.86 5.70 15.12
C HIS A 345 -1.66 5.80 13.82
N PHE A 346 -2.69 4.94 13.71
CA PHE A 346 -3.49 4.84 12.50
C PHE A 346 -5.00 4.84 12.79
N THR A 347 -5.46 4.15 13.83
CA THR A 347 -6.88 3.92 14.09
C THR A 347 -7.21 3.81 15.59
N THR A 348 -8.50 3.76 15.90
CA THR A 348 -9.07 3.55 17.24
C THR A 348 -9.90 2.27 17.28
N ARG A 349 -10.12 1.73 18.48
CA ARG A 349 -11.05 0.65 18.77
C ARG A 349 -11.94 1.01 19.96
N TYR A 350 -13.19 0.58 19.91
CA TYR A 350 -14.00 0.47 21.11
C TYR A 350 -13.64 -0.81 21.85
N ILE A 351 -13.56 -0.75 23.18
CA ILE A 351 -13.08 -1.82 24.05
C ILE A 351 -14.13 -2.14 25.11
N THR A 352 -14.42 -3.41 25.31
CA THR A 352 -15.30 -3.90 26.39
C THR A 352 -14.77 -5.16 27.06
N GLN A 353 -15.13 -5.37 28.32
CA GLN A 353 -14.73 -6.54 29.10
C GLN A 353 -15.28 -7.85 28.50
N LYS A 354 -14.40 -8.81 28.16
CA LYS A 354 -14.82 -10.13 27.66
C LYS A 354 -13.90 -11.24 28.18
N ASN A 355 -14.43 -12.09 29.06
CA ASN A 355 -13.66 -13.18 29.63
C ASN A 355 -13.54 -14.35 28.65
N PHE A 356 -12.32 -14.81 28.38
CA PHE A 356 -12.03 -16.04 27.62
C PHE A 356 -11.62 -17.17 28.58
N PRO A 357 -12.45 -18.21 28.79
CA PRO A 357 -12.08 -19.33 29.65
C PRO A 357 -10.89 -20.12 29.07
N SER A 358 -10.15 -20.82 29.94
CA SER A 358 -8.86 -21.45 29.61
C SER A 358 -8.95 -22.56 28.54
N ASN A 359 -10.15 -23.05 28.24
CA ASN A 359 -10.44 -23.99 27.16
C ASN A 359 -10.41 -23.36 25.74
N HIS A 360 -10.44 -22.04 25.59
CA HIS A 360 -10.33 -21.37 24.27
C HIS A 360 -8.90 -21.33 23.71
N GLY A 361 -7.92 -21.90 24.42
CA GLY A 361 -6.52 -21.87 24.05
C GLY A 361 -5.81 -20.60 24.49
N SER A 362 -4.52 -20.73 24.77
CA SER A 362 -3.64 -19.65 25.22
C SER A 362 -3.17 -18.82 24.03
N THR A 363 -3.56 -17.55 23.95
CA THR A 363 -2.97 -16.59 23.01
C THR A 363 -2.78 -15.23 23.66
N TYR A 364 -1.95 -14.37 23.07
CA TYR A 364 -1.89 -12.94 23.39
C TYR A 364 -3.28 -12.28 23.48
N PHE A 365 -4.19 -12.64 22.56
CA PHE A 365 -5.55 -12.09 22.51
C PHE A 365 -6.46 -12.63 23.63
N THR A 366 -6.38 -13.92 23.97
CA THR A 366 -7.20 -14.49 25.07
C THR A 366 -6.68 -14.13 26.45
N ASP A 367 -5.39 -13.81 26.59
CA ASP A 367 -4.79 -13.34 27.84
C ASP A 367 -5.27 -11.93 28.25
N ARG A 368 -5.71 -11.13 27.27
CA ARG A 368 -6.20 -9.74 27.47
C ARG A 368 -7.61 -9.64 28.06
N ASP A 369 -8.42 -10.72 28.02
CA ASP A 369 -9.80 -10.74 28.52
C ASP A 369 -10.64 -9.50 28.12
N LEU A 370 -10.61 -9.11 26.84
CA LEU A 370 -11.37 -7.98 26.31
C LEU A 370 -11.81 -8.25 24.86
N ALA A 371 -12.85 -7.56 24.40
CA ALA A 371 -13.25 -7.51 23.00
C ALA A 371 -12.89 -6.16 22.39
N GLU A 372 -12.37 -6.19 21.17
CA GLU A 372 -12.21 -5.03 20.31
C GLU A 372 -13.43 -4.94 19.40
N LEU A 373 -13.99 -3.73 19.28
CA LEU A 373 -15.15 -3.39 18.47
C LEU A 373 -14.83 -2.15 17.63
N VAL A 374 -15.60 -1.97 16.57
CA VAL A 374 -15.52 -0.83 15.65
C VAL A 374 -16.93 -0.27 15.52
N ASP A 375 -17.05 1.06 15.43
CA ASP A 375 -18.30 1.71 15.07
C ASP A 375 -18.57 1.51 13.57
N PRO A 376 -19.71 0.92 13.16
CA PRO A 376 -20.05 0.78 11.74
C PRO A 376 -20.20 2.13 11.00
N LEU A 377 -20.25 3.25 11.73
CA LEU A 377 -20.28 4.61 11.17
C LEU A 377 -18.88 5.24 11.02
N TRP A 378 -17.81 4.62 11.50
CA TRP A 378 -16.46 5.15 11.29
C TRP A 378 -16.04 5.00 9.83
N PRO A 379 -15.51 6.05 9.19
CA PRO A 379 -15.12 5.99 7.79
C PRO A 379 -14.03 4.95 7.52
N ASP A 380 -14.34 4.02 6.62
CA ASP A 380 -13.54 2.87 6.20
C ASP A 380 -12.76 3.19 4.89
N PRO A 381 -11.40 3.17 4.89
CA PRO A 381 -10.55 3.32 3.71
C PRO A 381 -10.45 2.04 2.83
N GLY A 382 -10.92 0.90 3.32
CA GLY A 382 -10.89 -0.41 2.68
C GLY A 382 -10.03 -1.46 3.41
N SER A 383 -8.97 -1.06 4.12
CA SER A 383 -8.16 -1.99 4.92
C SER A 383 -8.96 -2.47 6.12
N GLU A 384 -9.11 -3.79 6.29
CA GLU A 384 -10.03 -4.38 7.30
C GLU A 384 -9.68 -3.98 8.75
N TRP A 385 -8.43 -3.56 8.99
CA TRP A 385 -7.94 -3.13 10.28
C TRP A 385 -7.94 -1.60 10.48
N LEU A 386 -8.09 -0.76 9.44
CA LEU A 386 -7.89 0.69 9.56
C LEU A 386 -9.23 1.43 9.47
N TYR A 387 -9.55 2.25 10.47
CA TYR A 387 -10.69 3.17 10.43
C TYR A 387 -10.23 4.59 10.75
N SER A 388 -10.77 5.60 10.06
CA SER A 388 -10.38 7.00 10.31
C SER A 388 -11.09 7.53 11.57
N VAL A 389 -10.32 7.65 12.66
CA VAL A 389 -10.81 8.10 13.97
C VAL A 389 -9.84 9.14 14.57
N PRO A 390 -9.76 10.36 14.00
CA PRO A 390 -8.69 11.33 14.31
C PRO A 390 -8.60 11.72 15.79
N TRP A 391 -9.73 11.83 16.48
CA TRP A 391 -9.79 12.24 17.89
C TRP A 391 -9.11 11.25 18.84
N GLY A 392 -9.02 9.97 18.44
CA GLY A 392 -8.26 8.96 19.18
C GLY A 392 -6.76 9.28 19.24
N PHE A 393 -6.23 9.97 18.22
CA PHE A 393 -4.83 10.36 18.18
C PHE A 393 -4.47 11.39 19.24
N ARG A 394 -5.30 12.43 19.41
CA ARG A 394 -5.14 13.42 20.50
C ARG A 394 -5.21 12.74 21.87
N ARG A 395 -6.14 11.80 22.05
CA ARG A 395 -6.28 11.03 23.30
C ARG A 395 -5.07 10.14 23.58
N LEU A 396 -4.56 9.43 22.57
CA LEU A 396 -3.31 8.66 22.69
C LEU A 396 -2.11 9.56 23.06
N LEU A 397 -1.94 10.69 22.39
CA LEU A 397 -0.86 11.64 22.68
C LEU A 397 -0.97 12.20 24.11
N HIS A 398 -2.18 12.50 24.57
CA HIS A 398 -2.43 12.91 25.96
C HIS A 398 -2.18 11.76 26.96
N TYR A 399 -2.58 10.53 26.64
CA TYR A 399 -2.31 9.36 27.46
C TYR A 399 -0.80 9.11 27.62
N VAL A 400 -0.02 9.20 26.54
CA VAL A 400 1.45 9.12 26.59
C VAL A 400 2.04 10.21 27.49
N LYS A 401 1.54 11.45 27.39
CA LYS A 401 1.94 12.57 28.26
C LYS A 401 1.71 12.24 29.75
N MET A 402 0.52 11.76 30.10
CA MET A 402 0.16 11.47 31.51
C MET A 402 0.88 10.24 32.05
N GLN A 403 0.95 9.15 31.29
CA GLN A 403 1.48 7.86 31.73
C GLN A 403 3.01 7.84 31.85
N TYR A 404 3.72 8.64 31.05
CA TYR A 404 5.19 8.59 30.94
C TYR A 404 5.89 9.93 31.24
N GLY A 405 5.18 10.91 31.80
CA GLY A 405 5.78 12.17 32.27
C GLY A 405 6.14 13.17 31.16
N ASN A 406 5.29 13.29 30.14
CA ASN A 406 5.46 14.15 28.96
C ASN A 406 6.80 13.98 28.22
N PRO A 407 7.14 12.74 27.80
CA PRO A 407 8.39 12.46 27.09
C PRO A 407 8.46 13.23 25.77
N MET A 408 9.66 13.37 25.20
CA MET A 408 9.79 13.90 23.85
C MET A 408 9.18 12.92 22.85
N ILE A 409 8.17 13.34 22.08
CA ILE A 409 7.47 12.49 21.11
C ILE A 409 7.86 12.88 19.69
N TYR A 410 8.16 11.89 18.85
CA TYR A 410 8.10 12.02 17.39
C TYR A 410 6.98 11.13 16.87
N VAL A 411 6.10 11.66 16.02
CA VAL A 411 5.13 10.83 15.31
C VAL A 411 5.87 10.18 14.15
N THR A 412 6.14 8.88 14.27
CA THR A 412 7.03 8.13 13.38
C THR A 412 6.30 7.48 12.22
N GLU A 413 5.00 7.22 12.37
CA GLU A 413 4.11 6.64 11.35
C GLU A 413 2.66 7.13 11.57
N ASN A 414 2.10 7.83 10.60
CA ASN A 414 0.65 8.08 10.50
C ASN A 414 0.28 8.30 9.02
N GLY A 415 -0.81 7.70 8.58
CA GLY A 415 -1.27 7.80 7.19
C GLY A 415 -2.46 6.88 6.95
N VAL A 416 -2.89 6.77 5.69
CA VAL A 416 -4.03 5.92 5.34
C VAL A 416 -3.84 5.26 3.99
N SER A 417 -4.21 3.99 3.98
CA SER A 417 -4.29 3.13 2.81
C SER A 417 -5.44 3.51 1.89
N GLU A 418 -5.43 2.86 0.73
CA GLU A 418 -6.48 2.85 -0.27
C GLU A 418 -6.38 1.49 -0.96
N LYS A 419 -7.45 0.72 -0.95
CA LYS A 419 -7.49 -0.55 -1.70
C LYS A 419 -7.69 -0.26 -3.18
N ILE A 420 -6.85 -0.86 -4.03
CA ILE A 420 -6.96 -0.66 -5.48
C ILE A 420 -8.25 -1.29 -5.99
N VAL A 421 -9.21 -0.44 -6.33
CA VAL A 421 -10.36 -0.81 -7.19
C VAL A 421 -10.16 -0.23 -8.59
N CYS A 422 -9.70 1.02 -8.67
CA CYS A 422 -9.24 1.73 -9.86
C CYS A 422 -8.11 2.66 -9.44
N THR A 423 -7.14 2.95 -10.32
CA THR A 423 -6.09 3.91 -10.00
C THR A 423 -6.61 5.34 -10.18
N ASP A 424 -6.86 6.03 -9.09
CA ASP A 424 -7.10 7.47 -9.06
C ASP A 424 -5.95 8.17 -8.30
N LEU A 425 -5.47 9.29 -8.84
CA LEU A 425 -4.49 10.14 -8.17
C LEU A 425 -5.16 11.28 -7.39
N CYS A 426 -6.47 11.46 -7.51
CA CYS A 426 -7.27 12.48 -6.84
C CYS A 426 -7.80 12.02 -5.48
N ASP A 427 -6.86 11.64 -4.60
CA ASP A 427 -7.06 11.03 -3.29
C ASP A 427 -7.62 11.97 -2.19
N GLU A 428 -8.82 12.53 -2.41
CA GLU A 428 -9.47 13.45 -1.46
C GLU A 428 -9.63 12.87 -0.06
N TRP A 429 -9.86 11.56 0.03
CA TRP A 429 -9.91 10.82 1.29
C TRP A 429 -8.60 10.93 2.08
N ARG A 430 -7.44 10.72 1.43
CA ARG A 430 -6.12 10.82 2.06
C ARG A 430 -5.81 12.24 2.49
N MET A 431 -6.25 13.24 1.70
CA MET A 431 -6.19 14.66 2.11
C MET A 431 -7.01 14.92 3.38
N GLN A 432 -8.23 14.38 3.49
CA GLN A 432 -9.09 14.55 4.65
C GLN A 432 -8.52 13.86 5.90
N TYR A 433 -8.03 12.63 5.77
CA TYR A 433 -7.37 11.90 6.86
C TYR A 433 -6.17 12.69 7.40
N LEU A 434 -5.25 13.11 6.52
CA LEU A 434 -4.08 13.89 6.91
C LEU A 434 -4.47 15.22 7.57
N ARG A 435 -5.45 15.93 7.01
CA ARG A 435 -6.01 17.16 7.59
C ARG A 435 -6.42 16.95 9.04
N ASP A 436 -7.22 15.92 9.30
CA ASP A 436 -7.87 15.76 10.60
C ASP A 436 -6.92 15.18 11.67
N TYR A 437 -6.09 14.19 11.34
CA TYR A 437 -5.10 13.64 12.29
C TYR A 437 -4.02 14.68 12.63
N ILE A 438 -3.53 15.46 11.65
CA ILE A 438 -2.58 16.53 11.91
C ILE A 438 -3.26 17.64 12.74
N ASN A 439 -4.56 17.90 12.58
CA ASN A 439 -5.28 18.87 13.41
C ASN A 439 -5.43 18.42 14.87
N GLU A 440 -5.71 17.14 15.10
CA GLU A 440 -5.78 16.54 16.44
C GLU A 440 -4.40 16.50 17.12
N MET A 441 -3.32 16.28 16.37
CA MET A 441 -1.95 16.46 16.87
C MET A 441 -1.64 17.93 17.24
N LEU A 442 -2.08 18.90 16.43
CA LEU A 442 -1.90 20.32 16.76
C LEU A 442 -2.62 20.70 18.06
N LYS A 443 -3.85 20.20 18.26
CA LYS A 443 -4.58 20.34 19.53
C LYS A 443 -3.84 19.69 20.69
N ALA A 444 -3.30 18.48 20.52
CA ALA A 444 -2.50 17.81 21.55
C ALA A 444 -1.25 18.64 21.97
N ILE A 445 -0.60 19.31 21.01
CA ILE A 445 0.53 20.22 21.30
C ILE A 445 0.05 21.45 22.09
N ASN A 446 -1.11 22.01 21.75
CA ASN A 446 -1.73 23.09 22.51
C ASN A 446 -2.14 22.66 23.93
N ASP A 447 -2.54 21.39 24.12
CA ASP A 447 -2.74 20.75 25.43
C ASP A 447 -1.41 20.47 26.18
N GLY A 448 -0.27 20.92 25.65
CA GLY A 448 1.06 20.78 26.24
C GLY A 448 1.74 19.43 26.03
N VAL A 449 1.29 18.60 25.07
CA VAL A 449 2.02 17.37 24.70
C VAL A 449 3.30 17.71 23.92
N ASN A 450 4.41 17.11 24.32
CA ASN A 450 5.76 17.45 23.86
C ASN A 450 6.15 16.81 22.49
N VAL A 451 5.32 16.97 21.46
CA VAL A 451 5.57 16.47 20.10
C VAL A 451 6.56 17.37 19.34
N LYS A 452 7.52 16.77 18.61
CA LYS A 452 8.60 17.46 17.88
C LYS A 452 8.60 17.31 16.37
N GLY A 453 7.89 16.31 15.84
CA GLY A 453 7.81 16.13 14.40
C GLY A 453 6.80 15.06 14.01
N TYR A 454 6.51 15.03 12.71
CA TYR A 454 5.51 14.16 12.10
C TYR A 454 6.03 13.56 10.81
N THR A 455 5.88 12.24 10.70
CA THR A 455 6.30 11.42 9.57
C THR A 455 5.05 10.83 8.90
N ALA A 456 4.73 11.28 7.69
CA ALA A 456 3.68 10.68 6.90
C ALA A 456 4.06 9.25 6.47
N TRP A 457 3.18 8.28 6.71
CA TRP A 457 3.30 6.92 6.19
C TRP A 457 2.43 6.77 4.94
N SER A 458 2.97 6.78 3.72
CA SER A 458 4.39 6.72 3.32
C SER A 458 4.75 7.74 2.23
N LEU A 459 6.04 7.87 1.92
CA LEU A 459 6.47 8.69 0.78
C LEU A 459 5.95 8.12 -0.55
N LEU A 460 6.20 6.82 -0.77
CA LEU A 460 5.84 6.09 -1.99
C LEU A 460 4.86 4.98 -1.66
N ASP A 461 3.98 4.62 -2.58
CA ASP A 461 3.34 3.31 -2.58
C ASP A 461 4.44 2.24 -2.54
N MET A 462 4.22 1.19 -1.75
CA MET A 462 5.25 0.19 -1.44
C MET A 462 4.67 -1.22 -1.38
N PHE A 463 5.53 -2.22 -1.13
CA PHE A 463 5.08 -3.57 -0.78
C PHE A 463 4.55 -3.57 0.66
N GLU A 464 3.24 -3.60 0.86
CA GLU A 464 2.59 -3.60 2.17
C GLU A 464 2.43 -5.04 2.72
N TRP A 465 3.59 -5.64 3.03
CA TRP A 465 3.69 -6.87 3.80
C TRP A 465 2.86 -8.03 3.23
N ASP A 466 1.93 -8.62 3.99
CA ASP A 466 1.07 -9.72 3.55
C ASP A 466 0.00 -9.32 2.53
N GLU A 467 -0.32 -8.03 2.40
CA GLU A 467 -1.20 -7.47 1.36
C GLU A 467 -0.49 -7.20 0.03
N GLY A 468 0.83 -7.41 -0.05
CA GLY A 468 1.59 -7.28 -1.31
C GLY A 468 1.51 -5.86 -1.85
N TYR A 469 0.99 -5.67 -3.06
CA TYR A 469 0.78 -4.33 -3.64
C TYR A 469 -0.70 -3.88 -3.66
N SER A 470 -1.59 -4.55 -2.90
CA SER A 470 -3.05 -4.31 -2.92
C SER A 470 -3.48 -3.02 -2.19
N GLU A 471 -2.76 -2.65 -1.13
CA GLU A 471 -3.04 -1.49 -0.27
C GLU A 471 -2.01 -0.39 -0.49
N ARG A 472 -2.48 0.84 -0.78
CA ARG A 472 -1.63 1.96 -1.20
C ARG A 472 -1.60 3.09 -0.17
N PHE A 473 -0.50 3.22 0.56
CA PHE A 473 -0.28 4.26 1.57
C PHE A 473 0.45 5.52 1.05
N GLY A 474 1.05 5.45 -0.15
CA GLY A 474 1.95 6.48 -0.63
C GLY A 474 1.28 7.82 -0.91
N LEU A 475 1.99 8.90 -0.59
CA LEU A 475 1.75 10.22 -1.17
C LEU A 475 2.01 10.19 -2.70
N TYR A 476 3.02 9.44 -3.13
CA TYR A 476 3.26 9.14 -4.54
C TYR A 476 2.75 7.75 -4.91
N TYR A 477 1.94 7.69 -5.97
CA TYR A 477 1.61 6.44 -6.64
C TYR A 477 2.86 5.87 -7.33
N VAL A 478 3.04 4.56 -7.25
CA VAL A 478 4.06 3.83 -7.99
C VAL A 478 3.36 2.83 -8.91
N ASP A 479 3.66 2.91 -10.20
CA ASP A 479 3.25 1.89 -11.16
C ASP A 479 4.20 0.68 -11.07
N PHE A 480 3.78 -0.37 -10.37
CA PHE A 480 4.54 -1.63 -10.28
C PHE A 480 4.42 -2.51 -11.53
N GLY A 481 3.52 -2.20 -12.47
CA GLY A 481 3.46 -2.85 -13.78
C GLY A 481 4.50 -2.30 -14.76
N SER A 482 4.82 -1.00 -14.67
CA SER A 482 5.89 -0.38 -15.45
C SER A 482 7.27 -0.85 -15.02
N LYS A 483 8.11 -1.22 -15.99
CA LYS A 483 9.53 -1.59 -15.78
C LYS A 483 10.36 -0.45 -15.17
N ASN A 484 9.95 0.81 -15.35
CA ASN A 484 10.65 1.98 -14.82
C ASN A 484 10.13 2.42 -13.44
N LYS A 485 9.03 1.83 -12.95
CA LYS A 485 8.40 2.12 -11.66
C LYS A 485 8.25 3.61 -11.39
N GLN A 486 7.64 4.30 -12.34
CA GLN A 486 7.52 5.75 -12.33
C GLN A 486 6.69 6.21 -11.12
N ARG A 487 7.13 7.31 -10.47
CA ARG A 487 6.45 7.91 -9.31
C ARG A 487 5.53 9.03 -9.79
N TYR A 488 4.25 8.97 -9.46
CA TYR A 488 3.26 9.99 -9.79
C TYR A 488 2.71 10.64 -8.53
N PRO A 489 2.68 11.99 -8.42
CA PRO A 489 2.13 12.65 -7.23
C PRO A 489 0.60 12.48 -7.19
N LYS A 490 0.08 12.04 -6.05
CA LYS A 490 -1.36 12.11 -5.75
C LYS A 490 -1.73 13.54 -5.26
N ALA A 491 -3.01 13.88 -5.18
CA ALA A 491 -3.47 15.19 -4.69
C ALA A 491 -2.92 15.50 -3.28
N SER A 492 -2.83 14.49 -2.42
CA SER A 492 -2.24 14.55 -1.08
C SER A 492 -0.81 15.11 -1.04
N VAL A 493 0.00 14.96 -2.10
CA VAL A 493 1.32 15.61 -2.21
C VAL A 493 1.18 17.14 -2.13
N GLN A 494 0.31 17.73 -2.96
CA GLN A 494 0.16 19.17 -3.00
C GLN A 494 -0.47 19.71 -1.72
N PHE A 495 -1.40 18.97 -1.12
CA PHE A 495 -2.03 19.35 0.14
C PHE A 495 -1.04 19.29 1.32
N TYR A 496 -0.28 18.20 1.46
CA TYR A 496 0.73 18.05 2.52
C TYR A 496 1.86 19.07 2.38
N LYS A 497 2.37 19.32 1.16
CA LYS A 497 3.33 20.38 0.85
C LYS A 497 2.86 21.78 1.29
N ARG A 498 1.54 22.05 1.31
CA ARG A 498 0.98 23.30 1.83
C ARG A 498 0.94 23.33 3.36
N ILE A 499 0.51 22.25 4.03
CA ILE A 499 0.60 22.12 5.50
C ILE A 499 2.03 22.38 5.98
N ILE A 500 3.02 21.76 5.35
CA ILE A 500 4.45 21.96 5.65
C ILE A 500 4.86 23.42 5.40
N SER A 501 4.54 23.97 4.23
CA SER A 501 4.92 25.34 3.86
C SER A 501 4.31 26.42 4.77
N SER A 502 3.12 26.17 5.32
CA SER A 502 2.43 27.05 6.26
C SER A 502 2.67 26.68 7.73
N ASN A 503 3.44 25.62 8.00
CA ASN A 503 3.66 25.02 9.31
C ASN A 503 2.36 24.83 10.13
N GLY A 504 1.28 24.37 9.48
CA GLY A 504 -0.04 24.20 10.11
C GLY A 504 -1.23 24.65 9.25
N PHE A 505 -2.26 25.18 9.91
CA PHE A 505 -3.60 25.44 9.37
C PHE A 505 -4.02 26.90 9.61
N PRO A 506 -3.71 27.85 8.69
CA PRO A 506 -3.84 29.28 8.97
C PRO A 506 -5.30 29.77 9.05
N ASN A 507 -6.19 29.32 8.16
CA ASN A 507 -7.63 29.60 8.17
C ASN A 507 -8.38 28.69 7.17
N GLN A 508 -9.70 28.64 7.29
CA GLN A 508 -10.57 27.80 6.44
C GLN A 508 -10.41 28.08 4.95
N ARG A 509 -10.38 29.36 4.53
CA ARG A 509 -10.34 29.75 3.10
C ARG A 509 -9.07 29.28 2.41
N GLU A 510 -7.93 29.31 3.11
CA GLU A 510 -6.68 28.78 2.56
C GLU A 510 -6.72 27.26 2.43
N ILE A 511 -7.23 26.53 3.43
CA ILE A 511 -7.34 25.06 3.38
C ILE A 511 -8.27 24.61 2.23
N GLU A 512 -9.41 25.28 2.04
CA GLU A 512 -10.31 25.06 0.90
C GLU A 512 -9.63 25.35 -0.44
N SER A 513 -8.83 26.42 -0.52
CA SER A 513 -8.01 26.75 -1.70
C SER A 513 -6.91 25.72 -1.97
N TRP A 514 -6.32 25.13 -0.92
CA TRP A 514 -5.32 24.07 -1.07
C TRP A 514 -5.95 22.78 -1.57
N LYS A 515 -7.09 22.36 -1.00
CA LYS A 515 -7.83 21.17 -1.45
C LYS A 515 -8.18 21.30 -2.93
N ARG A 516 -8.82 22.41 -3.33
CA ARG A 516 -9.19 22.66 -4.73
C ARG A 516 -7.99 22.61 -5.67
N LYS A 517 -6.88 23.28 -5.34
CA LYS A 517 -5.66 23.24 -6.17
C LYS A 517 -5.02 21.87 -6.26
N ALA A 518 -5.12 21.06 -5.20
CA ALA A 518 -4.66 19.68 -5.21
C ALA A 518 -5.52 18.83 -6.16
N THR A 519 -6.85 18.95 -6.11
CA THR A 519 -7.79 18.27 -7.02
C THR A 519 -7.65 18.75 -8.48
N GLU A 520 -7.37 20.03 -8.71
CA GLU A 520 -7.03 20.56 -10.05
C GLU A 520 -5.72 19.94 -10.58
N THR A 521 -4.69 19.81 -9.73
CA THR A 521 -3.37 19.29 -10.13
C THR A 521 -3.37 17.79 -10.40
N CYS A 522 -4.05 16.99 -9.56
CA CYS A 522 -4.09 15.54 -9.73
C CYS A 522 -4.73 15.12 -11.06
N THR A 523 -5.70 15.89 -11.57
CA THR A 523 -6.34 15.63 -12.87
C THR A 523 -5.30 15.58 -14.00
N SER A 524 -4.32 16.49 -14.01
CA SER A 524 -3.21 16.46 -14.97
C SER A 524 -2.25 15.29 -14.73
N SER A 525 -2.02 14.91 -13.48
CA SER A 525 -1.20 13.71 -13.16
C SER A 525 -1.89 12.41 -13.60
N THR A 526 -3.21 12.30 -13.46
CA THR A 526 -3.99 11.15 -13.95
C THR A 526 -3.96 11.07 -15.47
N GLN A 527 -4.02 12.22 -16.17
CA GLN A 527 -3.82 12.27 -17.63
C GLN A 527 -2.41 11.83 -18.05
N LEU A 528 -1.37 12.23 -17.31
CA LEU A 528 0.00 11.78 -17.56
C LEU A 528 0.15 10.26 -17.34
N LEU A 529 -0.43 9.71 -16.28
CA LEU A 529 -0.42 8.27 -16.01
C LEU A 529 -1.17 7.49 -17.11
N ALA A 530 -2.33 7.98 -17.55
CA ALA A 530 -3.07 7.37 -18.67
C ALA A 530 -2.31 7.46 -20.01
N ALA A 531 -1.44 8.46 -20.16
CA ALA A 531 -0.59 8.63 -21.34
C ALA A 531 0.76 7.87 -21.26
N ASP A 532 1.20 7.38 -20.10
CA ASP A 532 2.50 6.72 -19.96
C ASP A 532 2.62 5.39 -20.73
N PRO A 533 1.58 4.53 -20.78
CA PRO A 533 1.54 3.41 -21.71
C PRO A 533 1.65 3.89 -23.15
N LEU A 534 0.91 4.93 -23.54
CA LEU A 534 0.97 5.50 -24.89
C LEU A 534 2.36 6.08 -25.22
N SER A 535 3.06 6.67 -24.25
CA SER A 535 4.45 7.13 -24.39
C SER A 535 5.40 5.97 -24.64
N SER A 536 5.27 4.86 -23.89
CA SER A 536 6.07 3.65 -24.10
C SER A 536 5.80 3.01 -25.47
N HIS A 537 4.53 2.97 -25.90
CA HIS A 537 4.15 2.57 -27.25
C HIS A 537 4.68 3.53 -28.32
N MET A 538 4.69 4.84 -28.06
CA MET A 538 5.28 5.82 -28.94
C MET A 538 6.79 5.70 -29.02
N GLU A 539 7.52 5.38 -27.95
CA GLU A 539 8.95 5.07 -28.02
C GLU A 539 9.20 3.86 -28.91
N LEU A 540 8.42 2.78 -28.76
CA LEU A 540 8.49 1.60 -29.63
C LEU A 540 8.20 1.95 -31.11
N VAL A 541 7.18 2.76 -31.37
CA VAL A 541 6.86 3.27 -32.71
C VAL A 541 7.95 4.18 -33.25
N THR A 542 8.56 5.00 -32.39
CA THR A 542 9.64 5.93 -32.75
C THR A 542 10.92 5.15 -33.07
N GLU A 543 11.23 4.05 -32.38
CA GLU A 543 12.31 3.11 -32.74
C GLU A 543 12.03 2.29 -34.02
N ILE A 544 10.78 2.24 -34.47
CA ILE A 544 10.36 1.60 -35.73
C ILE A 544 10.32 2.61 -36.89
N VAL A 545 9.96 3.87 -36.63
CA VAL A 545 9.66 4.90 -37.66
C VAL A 545 10.78 5.93 -37.83
N VAL A 546 11.59 6.24 -36.81
CA VAL A 546 12.74 7.15 -36.98
C VAL A 546 13.78 6.65 -38.00
N PRO A 547 14.06 5.33 -38.15
CA PRO A 547 14.92 4.83 -39.22
C PRO A 547 14.37 5.01 -40.64
N THR A 548 13.07 5.30 -40.82
CA THR A 548 12.42 5.41 -42.14
C THR A 548 12.06 6.84 -42.54
N VAL A 549 12.41 7.86 -41.73
CA VAL A 549 12.19 9.28 -42.07
C VAL A 549 13.48 10.10 -41.96
N GLU A 550 14.57 9.65 -42.62
CA GLU A 550 15.65 10.56 -43.01
C GLU A 550 15.24 11.42 -44.23
N THR A 551 14.33 12.38 -44.02
CA THR A 551 14.26 13.57 -44.87
C THR A 551 14.65 14.82 -44.07
N ARG A 552 15.67 15.50 -44.60
CA ARG A 552 16.51 16.50 -43.90
C ARG A 552 15.74 17.63 -43.19
N ARG A 553 16.19 17.92 -41.96
CA ARG A 553 15.96 19.13 -41.11
C ARG A 553 14.55 19.33 -40.52
N SER A 554 14.41 19.03 -39.23
CA SER A 554 13.67 19.88 -38.24
C SER A 554 13.71 19.38 -36.79
N TRP A 555 14.08 18.12 -36.52
CA TRP A 555 14.06 17.53 -35.18
C TRP A 555 15.34 17.74 -34.36
N THR A 556 15.53 18.96 -33.84
CA THR A 556 16.51 19.25 -32.76
C THR A 556 15.90 20.00 -31.56
N GLY A 557 14.58 20.25 -31.56
CA GLY A 557 13.91 21.12 -30.59
C GLY A 557 13.34 20.47 -29.32
N LEU A 558 13.40 19.13 -29.16
CA LEU A 558 12.61 18.41 -28.15
C LEU A 558 13.40 17.77 -26.98
N LYS A 559 14.69 18.10 -26.78
CA LYS A 559 15.50 17.54 -25.67
C LYS A 559 15.88 18.51 -24.53
N HIS A 560 15.40 19.76 -24.56
CA HIS A 560 15.43 20.69 -23.42
C HIS A 560 14.22 21.64 -23.53
N PRO A 561 13.48 21.90 -22.43
CA PRO A 561 13.89 22.99 -21.55
C PRO A 561 13.50 22.84 -20.05
N LEU A 562 14.48 22.94 -19.14
CA LEU A 562 14.29 23.49 -17.79
C LEU A 562 15.63 24.05 -17.25
N ALA A 563 16.00 25.23 -17.73
CA ALA A 563 17.00 26.11 -17.10
C ALA A 563 16.76 27.55 -17.57
N GLU A 564 16.60 28.48 -16.63
CA GLU A 564 16.69 29.96 -16.79
C GLU A 564 15.62 30.65 -17.69
N SER A 565 15.08 31.86 -17.43
CA SER A 565 15.06 32.72 -16.22
C SER A 565 13.73 33.53 -16.12
N PRO A 566 13.63 34.88 -15.99
CA PRO A 566 12.80 35.49 -14.93
C PRO A 566 11.60 36.36 -15.38
N CYS A 567 10.88 36.91 -14.39
CA CYS A 567 9.65 37.72 -14.47
C CYS A 567 9.63 38.88 -15.48
N MET A 568 8.44 39.20 -16.01
CA MET A 568 7.82 40.55 -16.06
C MET A 568 6.33 40.47 -16.48
N MET A 569 5.51 41.45 -16.07
CA MET A 569 4.03 41.48 -16.25
C MET A 569 3.59 42.15 -17.56
N TYR A 570 2.37 41.84 -18.06
CA TYR A 570 1.30 42.79 -18.42
C TYR A 570 -0.01 42.06 -18.84
N ASP A 571 -1.14 42.75 -18.78
CA ASP A 571 -2.55 42.31 -18.99
C ASP A 571 -3.38 43.53 -19.47
N PRO A 572 -4.68 43.45 -19.87
CA PRO A 572 -5.26 42.81 -21.08
C PRO A 572 -6.00 43.80 -22.04
N SER A 573 -6.29 43.36 -23.27
CA SER A 573 -7.40 43.77 -24.20
C SER A 573 -7.11 43.20 -25.62
N GLU A 574 -8.04 42.86 -26.53
CA GLU A 574 -9.48 43.14 -26.72
C GLU A 574 -10.28 41.89 -27.23
N ASN A 575 -11.59 42.08 -27.41
CA ASN A 575 -12.61 41.11 -27.85
C ASN A 575 -12.43 40.50 -29.25
N GLY A 576 -12.97 39.28 -29.43
CA GLY A 576 -13.36 38.72 -30.73
C GLY A 576 -14.44 37.65 -30.56
N GLN A 577 -15.63 37.86 -31.14
CA GLN A 577 -16.83 37.02 -30.97
C GLN A 577 -17.22 36.35 -32.31
N PHE A 578 -18.16 35.39 -32.27
CA PHE A 578 -18.68 34.56 -33.37
C PHE A 578 -17.73 33.43 -33.85
N GLY A 579 -18.22 32.25 -34.24
CA GLY A 579 -19.60 31.76 -34.26
C GLY A 579 -19.65 30.25 -34.53
N MET A 580 -20.78 29.60 -34.24
CA MET A 580 -20.99 28.16 -34.42
C MET A 580 -21.82 27.93 -35.70
N SER A 581 -21.31 27.13 -36.65
CA SER A 581 -22.09 26.67 -37.80
C SER A 581 -21.52 25.35 -38.37
N ASP A 582 -22.36 24.32 -38.30
CA ASP A 582 -22.64 23.29 -39.28
C ASP A 582 -21.52 22.52 -40.01
N TYR A 583 -21.61 21.21 -39.85
CA TYR A 583 -21.10 20.21 -40.78
C TYR A 583 -21.76 20.38 -42.16
N ASP A 584 -20.96 20.42 -43.22
CA ASP A 584 -21.01 19.45 -44.33
C ASP A 584 -19.91 19.72 -45.37
N GLN A 585 -19.61 18.72 -46.20
CA GLN A 585 -18.76 18.75 -47.40
C GLN A 585 -17.22 18.96 -47.22
N ILE A 586 -16.48 17.84 -47.20
CA ILE A 586 -15.31 17.66 -48.09
C ILE A 586 -15.44 16.26 -48.74
N GLU A 587 -15.15 16.18 -50.03
CA GLU A 587 -15.50 15.08 -50.93
C GLU A 587 -14.51 13.89 -50.93
N ASP A 588 -14.98 12.75 -51.44
CA ASP A 588 -14.24 11.49 -51.55
C ASP A 588 -13.65 11.34 -52.96
N GLU A 589 -12.31 11.43 -53.09
CA GLU A 589 -11.58 11.41 -54.37
C GLU A 589 -10.63 10.21 -54.46
N SER A 590 -11.16 9.17 -55.11
CA SER A 590 -10.49 8.15 -55.94
C SER A 590 -9.32 7.29 -55.38
N PHE A 591 -9.66 6.03 -55.03
CA PHE A 591 -8.82 4.86 -55.36
C PHE A 591 -9.38 4.16 -56.62
N PRO A 592 -8.54 3.60 -57.51
CA PRO A 592 -9.02 2.90 -58.71
C PRO A 592 -9.76 1.59 -58.37
N PRO A 593 -10.75 1.18 -59.18
CA PRO A 593 -11.57 0.01 -58.91
C PRO A 593 -10.81 -1.32 -59.09
N LEU A 594 -11.24 -2.34 -58.36
CA LEU A 594 -10.72 -3.71 -58.47
C LEU A 594 -11.12 -4.37 -59.81
N PRO A 595 -10.27 -5.23 -60.39
CA PRO A 595 -10.67 -6.07 -61.52
C PRO A 595 -11.72 -7.14 -61.09
N PRO A 596 -12.63 -7.55 -61.98
CA PRO A 596 -13.63 -8.57 -61.68
C PRO A 596 -13.00 -9.96 -61.48
N PRO A 597 -13.68 -10.88 -60.79
CA PRO A 597 -13.13 -12.20 -60.47
C PRO A 597 -13.00 -13.09 -61.70
N LEU A 598 -11.89 -13.83 -61.78
CA LEU A 598 -11.82 -15.01 -62.64
C LEU A 598 -12.84 -16.05 -62.16
N SER A 599 -13.62 -16.58 -63.08
CA SER A 599 -14.39 -17.81 -62.90
C SER A 599 -14.37 -18.61 -64.22
N PRO A 600 -14.38 -19.95 -64.15
CA PRO A 600 -14.04 -20.79 -65.29
C PRO A 600 -15.10 -20.68 -66.38
N GLY A 601 -14.65 -20.69 -67.63
CA GLY A 601 -15.52 -20.39 -68.76
C GLY A 601 -16.52 -21.51 -69.07
N GLU A 602 -17.67 -21.09 -69.56
CA GLU A 602 -18.27 -21.61 -70.80
C GLU A 602 -18.95 -20.42 -71.49
N GLY A 603 -19.02 -20.44 -72.82
CA GLY A 603 -19.21 -19.21 -73.60
C GLY A 603 -20.65 -18.90 -74.02
N ASN A 604 -20.73 -17.76 -74.74
CA ASN A 604 -21.68 -17.39 -75.78
C ASN A 604 -22.94 -16.54 -75.46
N PHE A 605 -23.01 -15.46 -76.25
CA PHE A 605 -24.13 -14.67 -76.77
C PHE A 605 -24.83 -13.61 -75.88
N ASP A 606 -24.44 -12.37 -76.20
CA ASP A 606 -25.25 -11.24 -76.68
C ASP A 606 -26.23 -10.47 -75.76
N GLU A 607 -26.08 -9.15 -75.87
CA GLU A 607 -27.07 -8.05 -75.94
C GLU A 607 -28.57 -8.39 -75.74
N GLU A 608 -29.41 -7.57 -75.11
CA GLU A 608 -29.42 -6.10 -75.06
C GLU A 608 -30.33 -5.52 -73.93
N HIS A 609 -30.16 -4.23 -73.64
CA HIS A 609 -31.17 -3.27 -73.12
C HIS A 609 -32.01 -3.46 -71.82
N ALA A 610 -31.66 -2.60 -70.84
CA ALA A 610 -32.49 -1.45 -70.36
C ALA A 610 -33.55 -1.57 -69.23
N ALA A 611 -33.37 -0.67 -68.25
CA ALA A 611 -34.35 0.25 -67.63
C ALA A 611 -35.31 -0.15 -66.47
N SER A 612 -35.18 0.63 -65.39
CA SER A 612 -36.25 1.33 -64.63
C SER A 612 -37.21 0.59 -63.66
N GLY A 613 -37.71 1.36 -62.67
CA GLY A 613 -38.73 0.98 -61.67
C GLY A 613 -38.10 0.62 -60.30
N GLU A 614 -38.21 1.38 -59.21
CA GLU A 614 -39.41 1.94 -58.52
C GLU A 614 -40.44 0.89 -58.09
N GLY A 615 -40.90 0.94 -56.83
CA GLY A 615 -41.98 0.09 -56.32
C GLY A 615 -41.96 -0.12 -54.80
N GLU A 616 -42.76 0.67 -54.08
CA GLU A 616 -42.99 0.61 -52.63
C GLU A 616 -43.87 -0.57 -52.14
N GLU A 617 -43.89 -0.74 -50.81
CA GLU A 617 -44.97 -1.28 -49.96
C GLU A 617 -45.46 -2.74 -50.11
N GLY A 618 -45.97 -3.31 -48.99
CA GLY A 618 -46.80 -4.52 -49.02
C GLY A 618 -46.77 -5.44 -47.79
N GLU A 619 -47.64 -5.14 -46.81
CA GLU A 619 -48.32 -6.01 -45.81
C GLU A 619 -47.77 -7.39 -45.36
N LEU A 620 -47.96 -7.66 -44.06
CA LEU A 620 -47.65 -8.93 -43.40
C LEU A 620 -48.93 -9.61 -42.86
N SER A 621 -49.24 -10.86 -43.27
CA SER A 621 -50.21 -11.69 -42.52
C SER A 621 -50.01 -13.21 -42.57
N LYS A 622 -49.68 -13.77 -41.39
CA LYS A 622 -50.25 -14.98 -40.74
C LYS A 622 -49.94 -16.44 -41.21
N LEU A 623 -49.47 -17.22 -40.22
CA LEU A 623 -49.65 -18.68 -39.97
C LEU A 623 -48.68 -19.68 -40.69
N PRO A 624 -48.47 -20.93 -40.19
CA PRO A 624 -47.65 -21.24 -39.00
C PRO A 624 -46.62 -22.39 -39.22
N ASP A 625 -45.96 -22.83 -38.14
CA ASP A 625 -44.77 -23.70 -38.06
C ASP A 625 -44.68 -24.98 -38.93
N VAL A 626 -43.49 -25.22 -39.50
CA VAL A 626 -42.92 -26.55 -39.82
C VAL A 626 -41.41 -26.56 -39.51
N PRO A 627 -40.80 -27.63 -38.95
CA PRO A 627 -39.47 -27.53 -38.32
C PRO A 627 -38.25 -27.61 -39.26
N VAL A 628 -37.28 -26.75 -38.95
CA VAL A 628 -35.83 -26.79 -39.22
C VAL A 628 -35.25 -28.01 -39.97
N ALA A 629 -34.82 -27.78 -41.21
CA ALA A 629 -33.72 -28.53 -41.83
C ALA A 629 -32.40 -27.73 -41.69
N LYS A 630 -31.34 -28.34 -41.13
CA LYS A 630 -30.07 -27.68 -40.81
C LYS A 630 -29.31 -27.23 -42.08
N ARG A 631 -29.34 -25.93 -42.42
CA ARG A 631 -28.33 -25.35 -43.34
C ARG A 631 -26.97 -25.25 -42.62
N ARG A 632 -25.94 -25.94 -43.14
CA ARG A 632 -24.54 -25.75 -42.73
C ARG A 632 -24.11 -24.33 -43.10
N THR A 633 -23.92 -23.45 -42.12
CA THR A 633 -23.28 -22.16 -42.33
C THR A 633 -21.81 -22.38 -42.64
N VAL A 634 -21.39 -22.10 -43.89
CA VAL A 634 -19.98 -22.07 -44.27
C VAL A 634 -19.32 -20.87 -43.60
N LYS A 635 -18.67 -21.08 -42.45
CA LYS A 635 -17.78 -20.06 -41.88
C LYS A 635 -16.60 -19.88 -42.84
N ARG A 636 -16.54 -18.73 -43.52
CA ARG A 636 -15.32 -18.29 -44.21
C ARG A 636 -14.18 -18.25 -43.16
N PRO A 637 -13.00 -18.84 -43.43
CA PRO A 637 -11.90 -18.79 -42.49
C PRO A 637 -11.49 -17.33 -42.25
N GLN A 638 -11.40 -16.94 -40.98
CA GLN A 638 -10.95 -15.60 -40.62
C GLN A 638 -9.41 -15.54 -40.76
N PRO A 639 -8.83 -14.48 -41.35
CA PRO A 639 -7.39 -14.29 -41.28
C PRO A 639 -6.99 -14.16 -39.82
N LYS A 640 -5.90 -14.82 -39.41
CA LYS A 640 -5.28 -14.59 -38.11
C LYS A 640 -4.29 -13.43 -38.23
N LEU A 641 -4.10 -12.69 -37.14
CA LEU A 641 -2.93 -11.82 -37.01
C LEU A 641 -1.77 -12.72 -36.60
N ASP A 642 -0.89 -13.01 -37.54
CA ASP A 642 0.33 -13.80 -37.36
C ASP A 642 1.53 -13.08 -38.01
N SER A 643 2.72 -13.65 -37.86
CA SER A 643 3.94 -13.07 -38.41
C SER A 643 3.88 -12.92 -39.94
N GLN A 644 3.26 -13.87 -40.65
CA GLN A 644 3.10 -13.80 -42.11
C GLN A 644 2.18 -12.63 -42.53
N ARG A 645 1.07 -12.43 -41.82
CA ARG A 645 0.18 -11.28 -42.05
C ARG A 645 0.87 -9.95 -41.76
N LEU A 646 1.67 -9.88 -40.70
CA LEU A 646 2.44 -8.71 -40.29
C LEU A 646 3.61 -8.37 -41.23
N LEU A 647 4.17 -9.38 -41.88
CA LEU A 647 5.26 -9.25 -42.85
C LEU A 647 4.80 -8.97 -44.30
N SER A 648 3.52 -9.17 -44.60
CA SER A 648 2.94 -8.88 -45.92
C SER A 648 3.09 -7.41 -46.34
N GLU A 649 2.94 -7.09 -47.62
CA GLU A 649 2.99 -5.71 -48.16
C GLU A 649 2.07 -4.72 -47.44
N ARG A 650 0.97 -5.19 -46.84
CA ARG A 650 0.00 -4.38 -46.07
C ARG A 650 0.36 -4.23 -44.59
N GLY A 651 1.40 -4.94 -44.14
CA GLY A 651 1.92 -5.03 -42.79
C GLY A 651 2.94 -3.94 -42.46
N LEU A 652 4.07 -4.33 -41.87
CA LEU A 652 5.19 -3.44 -41.55
C LEU A 652 5.74 -2.66 -42.77
N PRO A 653 5.86 -3.23 -43.99
CA PRO A 653 6.31 -2.48 -45.16
C PRO A 653 5.44 -1.25 -45.48
N ALA A 654 4.12 -1.32 -45.27
CA ALA A 654 3.20 -0.21 -45.54
C ALA A 654 3.42 1.02 -44.64
N LEU A 655 4.07 0.86 -43.48
CA LEU A 655 4.38 1.98 -42.58
C LEU A 655 5.37 2.97 -43.23
N ARG A 656 6.19 2.53 -44.19
CA ARG A 656 7.12 3.40 -44.93
C ARG A 656 6.41 4.47 -45.77
N THR A 657 5.19 4.19 -46.24
CA THR A 657 4.41 5.12 -47.08
C THR A 657 3.19 5.70 -46.37
N LEU A 658 2.74 5.12 -45.25
CA LEU A 658 1.56 5.58 -44.49
C LEU A 658 1.62 7.06 -44.05
N PHE A 659 2.83 7.57 -43.85
CA PHE A 659 3.11 8.91 -43.30
C PHE A 659 3.74 9.89 -44.30
N SER A 660 3.98 9.51 -45.57
CA SER A 660 4.59 10.41 -46.57
C SER A 660 3.80 11.70 -46.78
N ASP A 661 2.48 11.62 -46.63
CA ASP A 661 1.55 12.69 -46.96
C ASP A 661 1.12 13.51 -45.72
N VAL A 662 1.73 13.26 -44.56
CA VAL A 662 1.34 13.87 -43.27
C VAL A 662 2.28 15.02 -42.93
N LYS A 663 1.71 16.23 -42.83
CA LYS A 663 2.42 17.41 -42.32
C LYS A 663 1.99 17.71 -40.89
N PHE A 664 2.87 17.36 -39.95
CA PHE A 664 2.73 17.74 -38.54
C PHE A 664 2.99 19.24 -38.37
N LYS A 665 2.22 19.90 -37.50
CA LYS A 665 2.28 21.35 -37.24
C LYS A 665 3.42 21.74 -36.30
N GLY A 666 3.84 20.83 -35.42
CA GLY A 666 4.94 21.02 -34.49
C GLY A 666 4.55 21.76 -33.21
N LYS A 667 5.49 22.54 -32.67
CA LYS A 667 5.46 23.06 -31.30
C LYS A 667 4.22 23.91 -31.01
N GLY A 668 3.47 23.56 -29.98
CA GLY A 668 2.18 24.18 -29.61
C GLY A 668 0.94 23.47 -30.18
N HIS A 669 1.12 22.40 -30.97
CA HIS A 669 0.06 21.56 -31.54
C HIS A 669 0.34 20.06 -31.34
N GLU A 670 1.14 19.71 -30.33
CA GLU A 670 1.58 18.34 -30.07
C GLU A 670 0.41 17.37 -29.84
N ALA A 671 -0.69 17.84 -29.23
CA ALA A 671 -1.90 17.05 -29.00
C ALA A 671 -2.68 16.78 -30.30
N GLU A 672 -2.83 17.78 -31.19
CA GLU A 672 -3.47 17.60 -32.50
C GLU A 672 -2.63 16.70 -33.42
N ASP A 673 -1.31 16.91 -33.44
CA ASP A 673 -0.38 16.10 -34.24
C ASP A 673 -0.35 14.64 -33.77
N LEU A 674 -0.36 14.41 -32.45
CA LEU A 674 -0.50 13.08 -31.85
C LEU A 674 -1.83 12.43 -32.24
N LYS A 675 -2.94 13.17 -32.19
CA LYS A 675 -4.27 12.66 -32.59
C LYS A 675 -4.28 12.22 -34.06
N VAL A 676 -3.66 12.99 -34.96
CA VAL A 676 -3.52 12.62 -36.38
C VAL A 676 -2.64 11.37 -36.57
N LEU A 677 -1.54 11.26 -35.82
CA LEU A 677 -0.66 10.09 -35.83
C LEU A 677 -1.40 8.83 -35.37
N MET A 678 -2.05 8.88 -34.20
CA MET A 678 -2.81 7.78 -33.61
C MET A 678 -3.92 7.31 -34.54
N GLN A 679 -4.72 8.23 -35.09
CA GLN A 679 -5.80 7.89 -36.01
C GLN A 679 -5.29 7.23 -37.31
N LYS A 680 -4.09 7.58 -37.80
CA LYS A 680 -3.48 6.89 -38.94
C LYS A 680 -2.96 5.49 -38.59
N MET A 681 -2.37 5.31 -37.41
CA MET A 681 -1.97 3.99 -36.92
C MET A 681 -3.15 3.05 -36.68
N GLU A 682 -4.23 3.57 -36.08
CA GLU A 682 -5.49 2.85 -35.88
C GLU A 682 -6.10 2.42 -37.22
N ASN A 683 -6.14 3.31 -38.21
CA ASN A 683 -6.60 2.97 -39.56
C ASN A 683 -5.74 1.89 -40.24
N TRP A 684 -4.42 1.88 -40.02
CA TRP A 684 -3.53 0.83 -40.53
C TRP A 684 -3.76 -0.51 -39.82
N ALA A 685 -3.86 -0.50 -38.49
CA ALA A 685 -4.20 -1.68 -37.69
C ALA A 685 -5.54 -2.29 -38.08
N HIS A 686 -6.57 -1.45 -38.24
CA HIS A 686 -7.89 -1.87 -38.70
C HIS A 686 -7.86 -2.43 -40.13
N ARG A 687 -7.04 -1.88 -41.04
CA ARG A 687 -6.83 -2.45 -42.39
C ARG A 687 -6.13 -3.82 -42.37
N LEU A 688 -5.22 -4.04 -41.41
CA LEU A 688 -4.56 -5.33 -41.21
C LEU A 688 -5.49 -6.38 -40.61
N TYR A 689 -6.26 -5.99 -39.60
CA TYR A 689 -7.16 -6.84 -38.83
C TYR A 689 -8.45 -6.09 -38.40
N PRO A 690 -9.52 -6.07 -39.22
CA PRO A 690 -10.71 -5.22 -39.02
C PRO A 690 -11.67 -5.58 -37.87
N LYS A 691 -11.25 -6.40 -36.91
CA LYS A 691 -12.14 -6.96 -35.85
C LYS A 691 -11.52 -6.96 -34.45
N LEU A 692 -10.45 -6.21 -34.26
CA LEU A 692 -9.74 -6.13 -33.01
C LEU A 692 -9.65 -4.66 -32.61
N GLN A 693 -9.87 -4.35 -31.34
CA GLN A 693 -9.66 -2.99 -30.84
C GLN A 693 -8.17 -2.65 -30.99
N PHE A 694 -7.86 -1.35 -31.13
CA PHE A 694 -6.48 -0.94 -31.39
C PHE A 694 -5.53 -1.37 -30.25
N GLU A 695 -5.99 -1.29 -29.01
CA GLU A 695 -5.29 -1.76 -27.81
C GLU A 695 -4.96 -3.26 -27.90
N ASP A 696 -5.97 -4.13 -28.05
CA ASP A 696 -5.81 -5.58 -28.22
C ASP A 696 -4.91 -5.99 -29.41
N PHE A 697 -4.80 -5.11 -30.43
CA PHE A 697 -3.95 -5.31 -31.61
C PHE A 697 -2.49 -5.02 -31.31
N ILE A 698 -2.21 -4.00 -30.49
CA ILE A 698 -0.87 -3.62 -30.05
C ILE A 698 -0.27 -4.69 -29.13
N ASP A 699 -1.04 -5.24 -28.19
CA ASP A 699 -0.60 -6.37 -27.33
C ASP A 699 -0.13 -7.57 -28.17
N LYS A 700 -0.85 -7.87 -29.26
CA LYS A 700 -0.48 -8.97 -30.18
C LYS A 700 0.70 -8.59 -31.07
N LEU A 701 0.89 -7.32 -31.39
CA LEU A 701 2.07 -6.85 -32.09
C LEU A 701 3.33 -7.01 -31.25
N GLU A 702 3.30 -6.75 -29.94
CA GLU A 702 4.46 -6.96 -29.05
C GLU A 702 4.89 -8.43 -29.05
N VAL A 703 3.93 -9.34 -28.84
CA VAL A 703 4.17 -10.80 -28.87
C VAL A 703 4.70 -11.26 -30.23
N LEU A 704 4.14 -10.78 -31.34
CA LEU A 704 4.61 -11.13 -32.69
C LEU A 704 5.97 -10.48 -33.02
N GLY A 705 6.24 -9.29 -32.49
CA GLY A 705 7.49 -8.56 -32.65
C GLY A 705 8.70 -9.29 -32.06
N SER A 706 8.50 -10.15 -31.06
CA SER A 706 9.56 -11.00 -30.48
C SER A 706 10.09 -12.09 -31.44
N LYS A 707 9.37 -12.40 -32.53
CA LYS A 707 9.72 -13.51 -33.42
C LYS A 707 10.90 -13.21 -34.34
N LYS A 708 11.75 -14.22 -34.59
CA LYS A 708 13.01 -14.09 -35.34
C LYS A 708 12.80 -13.56 -36.76
N GLU A 709 11.70 -13.94 -37.43
CA GLU A 709 11.40 -13.50 -38.80
C GLU A 709 11.00 -12.02 -38.82
N VAL A 710 10.20 -11.59 -37.84
CA VAL A 710 9.78 -10.18 -37.67
C VAL A 710 10.98 -9.31 -37.30
N GLN A 711 11.81 -9.75 -36.36
CA GLN A 711 13.08 -9.10 -36.02
C GLN A 711 14.05 -9.02 -37.22
N THR A 712 14.09 -10.03 -38.09
CA THR A 712 14.94 -10.03 -39.29
C THR A 712 14.42 -9.05 -40.34
N CYS A 713 13.10 -9.00 -40.56
CA CYS A 713 12.49 -7.98 -41.41
C CYS A 713 12.72 -6.56 -40.87
N LEU A 714 12.52 -6.33 -39.57
CA LEU A 714 12.81 -5.04 -38.92
C LEU A 714 14.29 -4.65 -39.05
N LYS A 715 15.23 -5.59 -38.89
CA LYS A 715 16.67 -5.34 -39.13
C LYS A 715 16.97 -4.96 -40.58
N ARG A 716 16.36 -5.62 -41.58
CA ARG A 716 16.54 -5.26 -42.99
C ARG A 716 15.88 -3.92 -43.35
N ILE A 717 14.69 -3.64 -42.79
CA ILE A 717 14.02 -2.33 -42.90
C ILE A 717 14.89 -1.21 -42.30
N ARG A 718 15.59 -1.47 -41.19
CA ARG A 718 16.55 -0.53 -40.55
C ARG A 718 17.84 -0.31 -41.35
N LEU A 719 18.21 -1.24 -42.24
CA LEU A 719 19.43 -1.19 -43.08
C LEU A 719 19.15 -0.80 -44.54
N ASP A 720 17.90 -0.42 -44.84
CA ASP A 720 17.37 -0.07 -46.16
C ASP A 720 17.68 -1.08 -47.29
N MET A 721 17.73 -2.36 -46.93
CA MET A 721 17.93 -3.45 -47.88
C MET A 721 16.61 -3.83 -48.59
N PRO A 722 16.62 -4.14 -49.89
CA PRO A 722 15.42 -4.60 -50.59
C PRO A 722 14.96 -5.96 -50.04
N LEU A 723 13.66 -6.06 -49.74
CA LEU A 723 12.99 -7.31 -49.38
C LEU A 723 12.67 -8.07 -50.68
N THR A 724 13.15 -9.31 -50.84
CA THR A 724 12.85 -10.13 -52.03
C THR A 724 11.83 -11.21 -51.69
N HIS A 725 11.11 -11.69 -52.71
CA HIS A 725 10.02 -12.65 -52.52
C HIS A 725 10.50 -14.04 -52.04
N GLU A 726 11.81 -14.30 -52.05
CA GLU A 726 12.44 -15.54 -51.59
C GLU A 726 12.69 -15.57 -50.07
N ASP A 727 12.71 -14.41 -49.39
CA ASP A 727 12.92 -14.30 -47.93
C ASP A 727 11.76 -14.87 -47.09
N PHE A 728 10.65 -15.25 -47.73
CA PHE A 728 9.39 -15.64 -47.07
C PHE A 728 9.10 -17.15 -47.10
N ASN A 729 9.91 -17.93 -47.82
CA ASN A 729 9.85 -19.40 -47.80
C ASN A 729 10.93 -19.93 -46.84
N GLY A 730 10.51 -20.38 -45.66
CA GLY A 730 11.40 -21.07 -44.73
C GLY A 730 11.89 -22.38 -45.33
N ASN A 731 13.20 -22.48 -45.54
CA ASN A 731 13.88 -23.71 -45.94
C ASN A 731 15.14 -23.83 -45.07
N ASP A 732 15.23 -24.90 -44.28
CA ASP A 732 16.41 -25.17 -43.45
C ASP A 732 17.58 -25.58 -44.37
N GLY A 733 18.65 -24.79 -44.40
CA GLY A 733 19.82 -25.07 -45.23
C GLY A 733 20.93 -24.03 -45.15
N ASP A 734 22.07 -24.46 -44.60
CA ASP A 734 23.43 -23.93 -44.70
C ASP A 734 23.75 -22.50 -44.22
N GLU A 735 24.58 -22.44 -43.17
CA GLU A 735 25.29 -21.24 -42.73
C GLU A 735 26.44 -20.90 -43.69
N ALA A 736 26.65 -19.61 -43.95
CA ALA A 736 27.89 -19.09 -44.53
C ALA A 736 28.42 -17.93 -43.69
N GLU A 737 29.55 -18.16 -43.00
CA GLU A 737 30.28 -17.12 -42.27
C GLU A 737 30.75 -16.00 -43.21
N VAL A 738 30.64 -14.75 -42.78
CA VAL A 738 31.61 -13.70 -43.14
C VAL A 738 32.10 -13.05 -41.84
N ARG A 739 33.37 -13.28 -41.53
CA ARG A 739 34.06 -12.75 -40.34
C ARG A 739 34.52 -11.31 -40.57
N LEU A 740 34.58 -10.53 -39.49
CA LEU A 740 35.51 -9.41 -39.37
C LEU A 740 36.41 -9.65 -38.14
N GLN A 741 37.65 -9.16 -38.23
CA GLN A 741 38.77 -9.59 -37.39
C GLN A 741 38.80 -8.94 -36.01
N GLU A 742 39.18 -9.72 -35.01
CA GLU A 742 39.78 -9.24 -33.75
C GLU A 742 41.25 -9.68 -33.72
N ASP A 743 42.16 -8.78 -33.32
CA ASP A 743 43.59 -9.05 -33.20
C ASP A 743 44.00 -9.29 -31.72
N ALA A 744 44.44 -10.53 -31.45
CA ALA A 744 45.47 -10.99 -30.49
C ALA A 744 45.50 -10.50 -29.01
N ASP A 745 45.21 -11.42 -28.07
CA ASP A 745 46.16 -12.24 -27.25
C ASP A 745 47.56 -11.64 -26.87
N PRO A 746 48.28 -12.07 -25.78
CA PRO A 746 48.11 -13.32 -25.00
C PRO A 746 48.34 -13.27 -23.46
N PHE A 747 48.05 -14.37 -22.75
CA PHE A 747 49.01 -15.09 -21.84
C PHE A 747 48.41 -16.35 -21.15
N GLU A 748 48.97 -17.52 -21.51
CA GLU A 748 49.17 -18.78 -20.75
C GLU A 748 48.14 -19.31 -19.72
N ASP A 749 47.38 -20.33 -20.18
CA ASP A 749 47.53 -21.76 -19.78
C ASP A 749 47.59 -22.19 -18.30
N ARG A 750 46.64 -23.05 -17.87
CA ARG A 750 46.88 -24.33 -17.12
C ARG A 750 45.62 -25.18 -16.82
N SER A 751 45.28 -26.05 -17.78
CA SER A 751 45.14 -27.52 -17.66
C SER A 751 44.31 -28.26 -16.56
N PHE A 752 43.56 -29.28 -17.02
CA PHE A 752 43.04 -30.53 -16.35
C PHE A 752 41.87 -30.43 -15.33
N SER A 753 40.91 -31.39 -15.25
CA SER A 753 40.71 -32.70 -15.92
C SER A 753 39.23 -33.17 -15.94
N GLU A 754 38.93 -34.20 -16.74
CA GLU A 754 37.60 -34.73 -17.12
C GLU A 754 36.90 -35.69 -16.09
N ASP A 755 35.57 -35.56 -15.99
CA ASP A 755 34.48 -36.59 -15.99
C ASP A 755 34.35 -37.72 -14.90
N PRO A 756 33.16 -38.41 -14.75
CA PRO A 756 31.99 -38.48 -15.66
C PRO A 756 30.55 -38.37 -15.06
N PHE A 757 29.62 -38.00 -15.96
CA PHE A 757 28.17 -38.38 -16.10
C PHE A 757 27.41 -39.15 -14.99
N ILE A 758 26.22 -38.62 -14.63
CA ILE A 758 24.92 -39.37 -14.65
C ILE A 758 23.81 -38.46 -15.21
N HIS A 759 22.94 -39.00 -16.06
CA HIS A 759 21.83 -38.30 -16.73
C HIS A 759 20.61 -38.01 -15.82
N SER A 760 19.94 -36.88 -16.07
CA SER A 760 18.55 -36.62 -15.66
C SER A 760 17.58 -36.80 -16.84
N THR A 761 16.45 -37.46 -16.59
CA THR A 761 15.40 -37.79 -17.56
C THR A 761 14.51 -36.56 -17.90
N PRO A 762 13.91 -36.44 -19.10
CA PRO A 762 13.04 -35.31 -19.43
C PRO A 762 11.69 -35.35 -18.70
N ALA A 763 11.15 -34.17 -18.37
CA ALA A 763 9.82 -34.02 -17.78
C ALA A 763 8.69 -34.17 -18.83
N PRO A 764 7.51 -34.72 -18.48
CA PRO A 764 6.40 -34.92 -19.40
C PRO A 764 5.53 -33.68 -19.63
N ALA A 765 4.85 -33.64 -20.77
CA ALA A 765 3.96 -32.56 -21.21
C ALA A 765 2.63 -32.47 -20.39
N PRO A 766 1.98 -31.29 -20.32
CA PRO A 766 0.79 -31.08 -19.49
C PRO A 766 -0.47 -31.78 -20.01
N LEU A 767 -1.20 -32.41 -19.08
CA LEU A 767 -2.47 -33.10 -19.34
C LEU A 767 -3.65 -32.13 -19.46
N SER A 768 -4.58 -32.44 -20.35
CA SER A 768 -5.89 -31.76 -20.47
C SER A 768 -6.86 -32.18 -19.36
N LEU A 769 -7.69 -31.25 -18.90
CA LEU A 769 -8.73 -31.49 -17.89
C LEU A 769 -9.76 -32.52 -18.38
N THR A 770 -10.11 -33.48 -17.52
CA THR A 770 -11.10 -34.52 -17.85
C THR A 770 -12.52 -33.98 -17.85
N GLU A 771 -13.43 -34.63 -18.58
CA GLU A 771 -14.85 -34.21 -18.64
C GLU A 771 -15.51 -34.18 -17.25
N GLU A 772 -15.13 -35.08 -16.34
CA GLU A 772 -15.64 -35.09 -14.97
C GLU A 772 -15.17 -33.86 -14.15
N GLN A 773 -13.94 -33.38 -14.37
CA GLN A 773 -13.43 -32.15 -13.76
C GLN A 773 -14.16 -30.92 -14.33
N GLN A 774 -14.43 -30.90 -15.63
CA GLN A 774 -15.22 -29.83 -16.27
C GLN A 774 -16.66 -29.80 -15.73
N GLN A 775 -17.32 -30.96 -15.61
CA GLN A 775 -18.66 -31.07 -15.03
C GLN A 775 -18.72 -30.66 -13.55
N ARG A 776 -17.67 -30.92 -12.75
CA ARG A 776 -17.57 -30.39 -11.38
C ARG A 776 -17.47 -28.86 -11.35
N ILE A 777 -16.71 -28.26 -12.27
CA ILE A 777 -16.60 -26.79 -12.40
C ILE A 777 -17.96 -26.19 -12.82
N GLU A 778 -18.65 -26.78 -13.78
CA GLU A 778 -19.98 -26.35 -14.24
C GLU A 778 -21.01 -26.39 -13.09
N ARG A 779 -21.05 -27.50 -12.34
CA ARG A 779 -21.95 -27.68 -11.19
C ARG A 779 -21.67 -26.67 -10.06
N ASN A 780 -20.40 -26.38 -9.79
CA ASN A 780 -20.02 -25.38 -8.79
C ASN A 780 -20.42 -23.95 -9.22
N LYS A 781 -20.37 -23.63 -10.52
CA LYS A 781 -20.89 -22.35 -11.05
C LYS A 781 -22.40 -22.23 -10.88
N GLN A 782 -23.17 -23.29 -11.14
CA GLN A 782 -24.62 -23.28 -10.92
C GLN A 782 -24.99 -23.08 -9.45
N LEU A 783 -24.36 -23.81 -8.53
CA LEU A 783 -24.57 -23.65 -7.07
C LEU A 783 -24.21 -22.24 -6.57
N ALA A 784 -23.21 -21.59 -7.16
CA ALA A 784 -22.86 -20.19 -6.86
C ALA A 784 -23.94 -19.20 -7.37
N LEU A 785 -24.54 -19.46 -8.53
CA LEU A 785 -25.62 -18.65 -9.08
C LEU A 785 -26.91 -18.76 -8.25
N GLU A 786 -27.29 -19.98 -7.85
CA GLU A 786 -28.45 -20.23 -6.98
C GLU A 786 -28.31 -19.50 -5.63
N ARG A 787 -27.11 -19.55 -5.02
CA ARG A 787 -26.83 -18.81 -3.77
C ARG A 787 -26.94 -17.29 -3.92
N ARG A 788 -26.59 -16.73 -5.08
CA ARG A 788 -26.79 -15.31 -5.39
C ARG A 788 -28.28 -14.96 -5.51
N LEU A 789 -29.04 -15.76 -6.27
CA LEU A 789 -30.49 -15.56 -6.44
C LEU A 789 -31.27 -15.73 -5.13
N ALA A 790 -30.84 -16.65 -4.25
CA ALA A 790 -31.43 -16.83 -2.93
C ALA A 790 -31.21 -15.60 -2.01
N ARG A 791 -30.00 -15.01 -2.01
CA ARG A 791 -29.75 -13.74 -1.30
C ARG A 791 -30.57 -12.59 -1.85
N GLN A 792 -30.71 -12.49 -3.17
CA GLN A 792 -31.49 -11.43 -3.81
C GLN A 792 -32.97 -11.49 -3.40
N LYS A 793 -33.57 -12.70 -3.41
CA LYS A 793 -34.93 -12.90 -2.88
C LYS A 793 -35.08 -12.60 -1.39
N GLN A 794 -34.05 -12.82 -0.56
CA GLN A 794 -34.09 -12.43 0.86
C GLN A 794 -34.07 -10.91 1.06
N LEU A 795 -33.35 -10.15 0.23
CA LEU A 795 -33.44 -8.69 0.25
C LEU A 795 -34.84 -8.22 -0.18
N GLU A 796 -35.40 -8.78 -1.26
CA GLU A 796 -36.73 -8.42 -1.76
C GLU A 796 -37.84 -8.73 -0.74
N SER A 797 -37.78 -9.88 -0.05
CA SER A 797 -38.74 -10.21 1.03
C SER A 797 -38.60 -9.33 2.28
N SER A 798 -37.48 -8.63 2.45
CA SER A 798 -37.25 -7.73 3.59
C SER A 798 -37.76 -6.31 3.35
N GLN A 799 -38.15 -5.96 2.12
CA GLN A 799 -38.65 -4.63 1.75
C GLN A 799 -40.18 -4.54 1.65
N SER A 800 -40.92 -5.65 1.76
CA SER A 800 -42.38 -5.69 1.58
C SER A 800 -43.20 -5.79 2.87
N ALA A 801 -42.57 -5.57 4.04
CA ALA A 801 -43.17 -5.79 5.36
C ALA A 801 -43.41 -4.50 6.19
N PHE A 802 -44.00 -3.47 5.58
CA PHE A 802 -44.60 -2.33 6.29
C PHE A 802 -45.91 -1.89 5.61
N PRO A 803 -47.06 -1.85 6.30
CA PRO A 803 -48.31 -1.31 5.76
C PRO A 803 -48.41 0.22 5.91
N ASP A 804 -48.96 0.89 4.90
CA ASP A 804 -49.45 2.26 4.99
C ASP A 804 -50.61 2.39 6.00
N GLU A 805 -50.63 3.47 6.79
CA GLU A 805 -51.90 4.19 7.03
C GLU A 805 -51.71 5.70 7.31
N LEU A 806 -52.40 6.48 6.46
CA LEU A 806 -52.98 7.80 6.69
C LEU A 806 -52.10 9.06 6.80
N ALA A 807 -52.16 9.85 5.73
CA ALA A 807 -51.76 11.24 5.66
C ALA A 807 -52.78 12.20 6.31
N ALA A 808 -52.28 13.29 6.90
CA ALA A 808 -52.85 14.64 6.76
C ALA A 808 -51.86 15.73 7.23
N SER A 809 -51.55 16.70 6.38
CA SER A 809 -51.00 18.01 6.79
C SER A 809 -52.18 18.94 7.15
N PRO A 810 -52.01 20.03 7.94
CA PRO A 810 -51.42 21.25 7.36
C PRO A 810 -50.61 22.19 8.30
N THR A 811 -49.52 22.73 7.75
CA THR A 811 -49.00 24.13 7.83
C THR A 811 -49.16 25.04 9.07
N ALA A 812 -48.03 25.71 9.39
CA ALA A 812 -47.86 27.18 9.55
C ALA A 812 -47.55 27.81 10.94
N HIS A 813 -46.35 28.43 10.98
CA HIS A 813 -46.00 29.77 11.48
C HIS A 813 -45.97 30.14 12.99
N HIS A 814 -44.91 30.92 13.29
CA HIS A 814 -44.69 31.83 14.44
C HIS A 814 -44.57 31.17 15.83
N LEU A 815 -43.84 31.67 16.82
CA LEU A 815 -42.76 32.66 17.06
C LEU A 815 -42.93 33.01 18.56
N SER A 816 -41.81 33.22 19.26
CA SER A 816 -41.67 34.06 20.48
C SER A 816 -42.49 33.77 21.76
N GLN A 817 -41.73 33.56 22.86
CA GLN A 817 -41.87 34.28 24.15
C GLN A 817 -43.11 33.96 25.03
N ASP A 818 -43.06 34.06 26.37
CA ASP A 818 -41.96 34.32 27.32
C ASP A 818 -42.34 33.78 28.72
N ASP A 819 -41.43 33.94 29.69
CA ASP A 819 -41.65 33.99 31.15
C ASP A 819 -42.11 32.71 31.89
N GLN A 820 -41.28 32.14 32.76
CA GLN A 820 -40.90 32.60 34.12
C GLN A 820 -42.00 32.40 35.19
N ARG A 821 -41.72 31.47 36.12
CA ARG A 821 -41.71 31.60 37.61
C ARG A 821 -41.83 30.20 38.21
N GLU A 822 -40.81 29.71 38.91
CA GLU A 822 -40.38 30.07 40.29
C GLU A 822 -41.21 29.37 41.38
N LEU A 823 -40.48 28.62 42.21
CA LEU A 823 -40.83 28.17 43.56
C LEU A 823 -42.06 27.21 43.66
N ASP A 824 -42.13 26.27 44.61
CA ASP A 824 -41.28 26.12 45.78
C ASP A 824 -41.02 24.66 46.18
N GLN A 825 -40.03 24.55 47.04
CA GLN A 825 -39.55 23.43 47.82
C GLN A 825 -40.65 22.74 48.65
N THR A 826 -40.48 21.44 48.90
CA THR A 826 -40.69 20.75 50.20
C THR A 826 -40.31 19.28 50.00
N THR A 827 -39.11 18.80 50.38
CA THR A 827 -38.68 18.34 51.72
C THR A 827 -39.54 17.23 52.33
N GLY A 828 -38.90 16.12 52.73
CA GLY A 828 -39.51 15.08 53.57
C GLY A 828 -39.24 13.65 53.08
N ASN A 829 -38.01 13.14 53.15
CA ASN A 829 -37.43 12.37 54.27
C ASN A 829 -37.97 10.93 54.47
N THR A 830 -37.03 9.96 54.40
CA THR A 830 -36.77 8.86 55.38
C THR A 830 -37.88 7.82 55.65
N ASP A 831 -37.60 6.54 55.88
CA ASP A 831 -36.39 5.71 55.80
C ASP A 831 -36.80 4.23 55.96
N THR A 832 -35.83 3.30 55.99
CA THR A 832 -35.89 2.00 56.71
C THR A 832 -36.86 0.89 56.23
N LEU A 833 -36.58 -0.42 56.38
CA LEU A 833 -35.36 -1.25 56.41
C LEU A 833 -35.81 -2.73 56.57
N LEU A 834 -34.96 -3.71 56.19
CA LEU A 834 -35.04 -5.16 56.57
C LEU A 834 -36.24 -5.96 55.96
N GLU A 835 -36.23 -7.30 55.79
CA GLU A 835 -35.25 -8.35 56.11
C GLU A 835 -35.34 -9.59 55.18
N GLN A 836 -34.46 -10.56 55.41
CA GLN A 836 -34.01 -11.71 54.61
C GLN A 836 -35.02 -12.87 54.36
N ASP A 837 -34.89 -13.54 53.19
CA ASP A 837 -34.81 -15.01 52.89
C ASP A 837 -35.46 -16.11 53.78
N PRO A 838 -35.60 -17.39 53.32
CA PRO A 838 -35.73 -17.96 51.96
C PRO A 838 -36.88 -19.03 51.88
N VAL A 839 -36.99 -19.79 50.75
CA VAL A 839 -37.24 -21.26 50.64
C VAL A 839 -37.63 -21.65 49.20
N ALA A 840 -37.31 -22.89 48.80
CA ALA A 840 -37.36 -23.35 47.41
C ALA A 840 -38.52 -24.32 47.06
N SER A 841 -38.77 -24.42 45.74
CA SER A 841 -38.96 -25.66 44.95
C SER A 841 -40.34 -26.00 44.35
N GLN A 842 -40.26 -26.50 43.09
CA GLN A 842 -41.19 -27.34 42.31
C GLN A 842 -42.56 -26.79 41.85
N SER A 843 -42.68 -26.56 40.53
CA SER A 843 -43.28 -27.55 39.59
C SER A 843 -43.38 -27.01 38.15
N SER A 844 -43.06 -27.86 37.17
CA SER A 844 -43.29 -27.59 35.72
C SER A 844 -44.63 -28.17 35.26
N PRO A 845 -45.07 -27.88 34.02
CA PRO A 845 -45.06 -28.99 33.06
C PRO A 845 -44.48 -28.65 31.67
N GLN A 846 -44.37 -29.70 30.86
CA GLN A 846 -43.48 -29.91 29.72
C GLN A 846 -44.27 -30.11 28.42
N TYR A 847 -43.59 -30.03 27.26
CA TYR A 847 -43.85 -30.60 25.92
C TYR A 847 -43.14 -29.72 24.86
N ASP A 848 -42.97 -30.15 23.61
CA ASP A 848 -41.93 -31.07 23.13
C ASP A 848 -41.59 -30.65 21.67
N LYS A 849 -40.34 -30.67 21.18
CA LYS A 849 -39.38 -31.76 20.86
C LYS A 849 -39.50 -32.28 19.40
N CYS A 850 -38.34 -32.74 18.88
CA CYS A 850 -38.01 -33.33 17.55
C CYS A 850 -37.33 -32.38 16.53
N ASP A 851 -36.25 -32.77 15.83
CA ASP A 851 -35.26 -33.86 16.04
C ASP A 851 -33.95 -33.60 15.22
N SER A 852 -32.87 -34.29 15.58
CA SER A 852 -31.51 -34.19 14.97
C SER A 852 -31.31 -35.11 13.73
N PRO A 853 -30.12 -35.17 13.09
CA PRO A 853 -29.06 -36.07 13.59
C PRO A 853 -27.60 -35.60 13.43
N VAL A 854 -26.71 -36.31 14.11
CA VAL A 854 -25.23 -36.21 14.15
C VAL A 854 -24.63 -37.47 13.49
N PRO A 855 -23.42 -37.43 12.89
CA PRO A 855 -22.68 -38.64 12.54
C PRO A 855 -21.69 -39.08 13.64
N GLU A 856 -21.67 -40.38 13.94
CA GLU A 856 -20.84 -40.99 14.99
C GLU A 856 -19.37 -41.23 14.58
N ILE A 857 -18.54 -41.46 15.61
CA ILE A 857 -17.15 -41.90 15.53
C ILE A 857 -17.11 -43.43 15.75
N THR A 858 -16.37 -44.16 14.93
CA THR A 858 -16.02 -45.57 15.19
C THR A 858 -14.52 -45.72 15.44
N ASN A 859 -14.16 -46.22 16.63
CA ASN A 859 -12.80 -46.68 16.92
C ASN A 859 -12.56 -48.08 16.32
N GLY A 860 -11.30 -48.39 16.02
CA GLY A 860 -10.83 -49.73 15.70
C GLY A 860 -9.31 -49.81 15.92
N ASP A 861 -8.90 -50.54 16.95
CA ASP A 861 -7.49 -50.82 17.25
C ASP A 861 -6.94 -51.92 16.33
N ASN A 862 -5.68 -51.82 15.89
CA ASN A 862 -4.64 -52.84 16.13
C ASN A 862 -3.25 -52.55 15.50
N GLU A 863 -2.23 -52.95 16.27
CA GLU A 863 -0.96 -53.60 15.89
C GLU A 863 0.11 -52.88 15.01
N SER A 864 1.23 -52.58 15.68
CA SER A 864 2.65 -52.79 15.30
C SER A 864 3.07 -52.99 13.82
N ASP A 865 3.93 -52.10 13.32
CA ASP A 865 5.42 -52.26 13.39
C ASP A 865 6.12 -50.87 13.26
#